data_AF-A0A251W8S6-F1
#
_entry.id   AF-A0A251W8S6-F1
#
_cell.length_a   1.000
_cell.length_b   1.000
_cell.length_c   1.000
_cell.angle_alpha   90.00
_cell.angle_beta   90.00
_cell.angle_gamma   90.00
#
_symmetry.space_group_name_H-M   'P 1'
#
loop_
_entity.id
_entity.type
_entity.pdbx_description
1 polymer ?
#
loop_
_entity_poly.entity_id
_entity_poly.type
_entity_poly.pdbx_seq_one_letter_code
_entity_poly.pdbx_strand_id
1 'polypeptide(L)'
;MGTDRPTVPIRRASAPELRRGTTDTRSRSTSEDQSRDRADSTASRRTSQQFIDSVDDLDDRPIRFNPPPDRLPRGDDRYTPDVEVENATRQYNITAINEALRDLTDQGATPKDLLDYLHDSAEMSRQYASDYLKTYWNTDPLSQRSVSRQTTTSDNSSTQPTRSRLQRQKGEKRLVSPPKNVEIEAPPKPQIDLNKLTNPSVRREAAKLAARVDKFQTGLEIAQIGGYKVLSGMSVEDTLQKIFELADANGDAKLLRQLSDATSFKGKLSLFQPTSEGGRAVTRLVQLYNAIAGDGSYLTVKSNITNLATDATALRQMARDVNVLRGLDNAQYVDANRLLRTVAGVPAQPISETNREWYLEQATLMKVYRELSNTNPALQKKLALTMLQSYAKAAPLGATKAEEIGAQASPLWNNPAFYHRSATENPLLLTVLEAYCNNMQVAMGSAHLIDNSTFREVVAREYTLEGVDTQIGSILEYEKALQTLFQKAASGTLPPHSIVLDITDLFKIAKLDPKGIVGMRDSLETTFLDEAEKFLKAHPGVDQTQFADLMRKLQIGAVTQHQGMDVLLTPPFLFRSLESSGGKVLGASALQDQLLREASTLPKDVKVDQERTPNTHMWFFNAIEHSMIHSGYRLDPIQARKAWLEVADPTAILGKYGIQMTELATSDKPTPKVFTSFADLIQHPTFDQFEKLANDPTAPPYLKALPQATTKLLRGLLDYNKGTGGVDKAMADQGLDEVLQTSYFRILNAMASAVQNRNNLVGFMNQIEVLQQQVATLVSLLDPHGNDDFGDSLRSRLTDPNGPNDRSVIPPGLDEPSVQLKPSAMHCLASILSSVEALKGGNDLNVCVVKDHYYESAGAISTAKTYSVSQFDGDAIRDTDGTGLKPLDPNSIKGKKPLDLYVCDFHHNISTTRNHYQIENLQHHVDELYRNNLVADKFTVAIDCTIDFVNSEDVQAFLEHNQDRIESGQLNVVLFRSAQKFDMFGMDNYYGGFTVSINDRATFADFNDRMETPEDQLKGTSLQGLTHIGMYASEDTDTYRKALMANTKRFYDALPADLIWSEDSTSAMQIAKTDDPNAVFLDIKFPGNPQASDAFMARLKQFAKEEKLPLTGRASFGFATTNLNLIHGEKTRLTPGLEGPDIQDRYITFMKAVHKVANAAAAEGKQKNLDGASLNQFIAEKIQKMTIEK
;
A
#
# COMPACT_ATOMS: atom_id res chain seq x y z
N MET A 1 -2.96 14.00 68.18
CA MET A 1 -2.65 12.58 67.91
C MET A 1 -3.00 12.31 66.45
N GLY A 2 -2.06 12.29 65.50
CA GLY A 2 -0.63 12.64 65.59
C GLY A 2 0.30 11.47 65.27
N THR A 3 0.64 11.31 63.98
CA THR A 3 1.78 10.56 63.45
C THR A 3 2.15 11.14 62.09
N ASP A 4 3.43 11.40 61.86
CA ASP A 4 3.97 12.16 60.74
C ASP A 4 4.11 11.38 59.42
N ARG A 5 4.31 12.10 58.32
CA ARG A 5 4.96 11.58 57.09
C ARG A 5 6.06 12.57 56.67
N PRO A 6 7.29 12.11 56.34
CA PRO A 6 8.37 13.01 55.94
C PRO A 6 8.21 13.51 54.50
N THR A 7 8.53 14.78 54.27
CA THR A 7 8.60 15.38 52.93
C THR A 7 10.02 15.25 52.35
N VAL A 8 10.14 14.77 51.11
CA VAL A 8 11.39 14.77 50.34
C VAL A 8 11.41 16.00 49.42
N PRO A 9 12.51 16.80 49.38
CA PRO A 9 12.56 18.03 48.59
C PRO A 9 12.92 17.78 47.12
N ILE A 10 12.06 18.24 46.20
CA ILE A 10 12.30 18.21 44.75
C ILE A 10 13.43 19.20 44.40
N ARG A 11 14.53 18.71 43.80
CA ARG A 11 15.54 19.56 43.16
C ARG A 11 15.01 20.06 41.81
N ARG A 12 15.10 21.37 41.57
CA ARG A 12 14.88 21.96 40.24
C ARG A 12 16.09 21.65 39.35
N ALA A 13 15.85 21.06 38.17
CA ALA A 13 16.79 21.13 37.06
C ALA A 13 16.62 22.47 36.32
N SER A 14 17.71 23.05 35.84
CA SER A 14 17.73 24.30 35.07
C SER A 14 18.21 24.03 33.64
N ALA A 15 17.61 24.71 32.66
CA ALA A 15 17.90 24.50 31.24
C ALA A 15 19.37 24.84 30.85
N PRO A 16 19.92 24.17 29.82
CA PRO A 16 21.25 24.47 29.30
C PRO A 16 21.23 25.63 28.28
N GLU A 17 22.06 26.65 28.48
CA GLU A 17 22.38 27.63 27.43
C GLU A 17 23.49 27.12 26.50
N LEU A 18 23.34 27.35 25.20
CA LEU A 18 24.38 27.11 24.19
C LEU A 18 25.47 28.19 24.25
N ARG A 19 26.74 27.80 24.40
CA ARG A 19 27.91 28.64 24.09
C ARG A 19 28.99 27.89 23.33
N ARG A 20 29.68 28.61 22.43
CA ARG A 20 30.78 28.13 21.57
C ARG A 20 32.16 28.37 22.24
N GLY A 21 33.13 27.51 21.93
CA GLY A 21 34.56 27.71 22.23
C GLY A 21 35.30 26.37 22.29
N THR A 22 35.89 25.86 21.20
CA THR A 22 37.28 26.12 20.72
C THR A 22 38.40 25.61 21.63
N THR A 23 39.16 24.62 21.14
CA THR A 23 40.62 24.35 21.35
C THR A 23 41.21 24.50 22.76
N ASP A 24 41.95 23.52 23.31
CA ASP A 24 43.25 23.09 22.77
C ASP A 24 43.65 21.66 23.27
N THR A 25 44.95 21.35 23.23
CA THR A 25 45.60 20.03 23.32
C THR A 25 46.30 19.76 24.65
N ARG A 26 46.87 18.54 24.78
CA ARG A 26 47.76 17.99 25.85
C ARG A 26 47.06 17.23 26.99
N SER A 27 47.71 16.31 27.73
CA SER A 27 48.59 15.15 27.42
C SER A 27 49.22 14.59 28.72
N ARG A 28 49.29 13.27 28.88
CA ARG A 28 50.12 12.50 29.86
C ARG A 28 49.96 12.77 31.38
N SER A 29 49.49 11.75 32.11
CA SER A 29 50.20 11.00 33.19
C SER A 29 49.19 10.09 33.91
N THR A 30 49.41 8.86 34.40
CA THR A 30 50.58 8.06 34.88
C THR A 30 51.01 8.24 36.34
N SER A 31 50.27 7.59 37.24
CA SER A 31 50.70 6.96 38.51
C SER A 31 49.67 5.85 38.81
N GLU A 32 49.98 4.64 39.30
CA GLU A 32 50.75 4.24 40.51
C GLU A 32 50.10 4.77 41.81
N ASP A 33 49.92 4.00 42.90
CA ASP A 33 50.02 2.54 43.14
C ASP A 33 49.36 2.24 44.53
N GLN A 34 49.27 0.96 44.95
CA GLN A 34 49.06 0.44 46.32
C GLN A 34 47.62 0.48 46.91
N SER A 35 47.19 -0.43 47.81
CA SER A 35 47.59 -1.84 48.09
C SER A 35 46.61 -2.50 49.10
N ARG A 36 46.69 -3.83 49.27
CA ARG A 36 46.13 -4.66 50.39
C ARG A 36 44.61 -4.93 50.39
N ASP A 37 44.11 -6.08 50.89
CA ASP A 37 44.80 -7.30 51.37
C ASP A 37 43.97 -8.60 51.14
N ARG A 38 44.60 -9.75 51.44
CA ARG A 38 44.18 -11.14 51.15
C ARG A 38 42.92 -11.67 51.86
N ALA A 39 42.32 -12.69 51.23
CA ALA A 39 41.96 -13.95 51.90
C ALA A 39 42.05 -15.15 50.92
N ASP A 40 42.63 -16.27 51.35
CA ASP A 40 42.80 -17.50 50.56
C ASP A 40 41.67 -18.53 50.82
N SER A 41 41.34 -19.35 49.81
CA SER A 41 41.19 -20.80 50.03
C SER A 41 41.37 -21.57 48.71
N THR A 42 41.94 -22.78 48.77
CA THR A 42 42.36 -23.53 47.57
C THR A 42 41.76 -24.94 47.51
N ALA A 43 41.29 -25.29 46.31
CA ALA A 43 41.34 -26.61 45.67
C ALA A 43 40.68 -27.83 46.34
N SER A 44 39.90 -28.56 45.52
CA SER A 44 40.09 -30.01 45.40
C SER A 44 39.68 -30.52 44.01
N ARG A 45 40.45 -31.48 43.48
CA ARG A 45 40.09 -32.36 42.35
C ARG A 45 40.17 -33.79 42.88
N ARG A 46 39.13 -34.63 42.66
CA ARG A 46 39.29 -36.02 42.17
C ARG A 46 37.97 -36.79 41.97
N THR A 47 37.84 -37.33 40.76
CA THR A 47 37.41 -38.71 40.41
C THR A 47 36.60 -39.54 41.40
N SER A 48 35.49 -40.12 40.91
CA SER A 48 35.04 -41.47 41.27
C SER A 48 34.39 -42.13 40.05
N GLN A 49 34.55 -43.44 39.89
CA GLN A 49 33.98 -44.23 38.79
C GLN A 49 33.67 -45.66 39.27
N GLN A 50 32.67 -46.28 38.64
CA GLN A 50 32.48 -47.73 38.44
C GLN A 50 31.72 -48.55 39.53
N PHE A 51 31.06 -49.61 39.03
CA PHE A 51 30.36 -50.72 39.72
C PHE A 51 29.03 -50.35 40.44
N ILE A 52 27.95 -51.16 40.42
CA ILE A 52 27.76 -52.57 39.97
C ILE A 52 26.39 -52.78 39.25
N ASP A 53 26.38 -53.76 38.35
CA ASP A 53 25.38 -54.73 37.83
C ASP A 53 23.97 -54.85 38.53
N SER A 54 22.93 -55.56 38.03
CA SER A 54 22.85 -56.72 37.11
C SER A 54 21.39 -57.07 36.65
N VAL A 55 21.24 -57.71 35.45
CA VAL A 55 20.36 -58.92 35.20
C VAL A 55 18.80 -58.73 35.29
N ASP A 56 17.91 -59.30 34.44
CA ASP A 56 17.97 -60.48 33.53
C ASP A 56 17.07 -60.40 32.25
N ASP A 57 17.32 -61.35 31.34
CA ASP A 57 16.74 -61.74 30.02
C ASP A 57 15.22 -61.61 29.67
N LEU A 58 14.92 -61.46 28.35
CA LEU A 58 14.20 -62.50 27.56
C LEU A 58 14.18 -62.30 26.01
N ASP A 59 14.16 -63.45 25.32
CA ASP A 59 14.61 -63.78 23.95
C ASP A 59 13.75 -63.38 22.70
N ASP A 60 14.46 -63.12 21.59
CA ASP A 60 14.32 -63.71 20.23
C ASP A 60 12.98 -63.72 19.41
N ARG A 61 12.81 -62.74 18.48
CA ARG A 61 12.95 -62.96 17.00
C ARG A 61 12.67 -61.72 16.11
N PRO A 62 13.26 -61.62 14.89
CA PRO A 62 13.04 -60.50 13.97
C PRO A 62 11.92 -60.72 12.94
N ILE A 63 11.03 -59.74 12.78
CA ILE A 63 10.09 -59.67 11.64
C ILE A 63 10.65 -58.71 10.59
N ARG A 64 10.93 -59.22 9.38
CA ARG A 64 11.29 -58.39 8.22
C ARG A 64 10.02 -57.87 7.56
N PHE A 65 9.87 -56.55 7.47
CA PHE A 65 9.01 -55.92 6.47
C PHE A 65 9.86 -55.28 5.37
N ASN A 66 9.58 -55.66 4.12
CA ASN A 66 10.09 -54.94 2.96
C ASN A 66 9.18 -53.72 2.71
N PRO A 67 9.69 -52.48 2.64
CA PRO A 67 8.91 -51.37 2.10
C PRO A 67 8.72 -51.57 0.58
N PRO A 68 7.58 -51.16 0.00
CA PRO A 68 7.36 -51.21 -1.45
C PRO A 68 8.20 -50.14 -2.18
N PRO A 69 8.62 -50.38 -3.44
CA PRO A 69 9.51 -49.48 -4.16
C PRO A 69 8.76 -48.53 -5.10
N ASP A 70 8.28 -47.39 -4.60
CA ASP A 70 7.73 -46.32 -5.44
C ASP A 70 8.57 -45.05 -5.44
N ARG A 71 8.70 -44.44 -6.62
CA ARG A 71 9.56 -43.28 -6.88
C ARG A 71 8.75 -42.00 -6.86
N LEU A 72 8.83 -41.25 -5.76
CA LEU A 72 8.46 -39.83 -5.79
C LEU A 72 9.49 -39.07 -6.66
N PRO A 73 9.07 -38.36 -7.72
CA PRO A 73 9.95 -37.39 -8.37
C PRO A 73 10.19 -36.22 -7.43
N ARG A 74 11.44 -35.74 -7.33
CA ARG A 74 11.71 -34.48 -6.65
C ARG A 74 11.18 -33.33 -7.51
N GLY A 75 10.11 -32.69 -7.04
CA GLY A 75 9.73 -31.37 -7.54
C GLY A 75 10.76 -30.34 -7.09
N ASP A 76 11.19 -29.52 -8.03
CA ASP A 76 11.82 -28.24 -7.73
C ASP A 76 10.65 -27.25 -7.52
N ASP A 77 10.39 -26.81 -6.30
CA ASP A 77 9.30 -25.87 -6.02
C ASP A 77 9.64 -24.50 -6.61
N ARG A 78 9.15 -24.24 -7.83
CA ARG A 78 9.38 -22.99 -8.56
C ARG A 78 8.07 -22.22 -8.73
N TYR A 79 8.16 -20.94 -8.34
CA TYR A 79 7.18 -19.88 -8.46
C TYR A 79 6.56 -19.82 -9.88
N THR A 80 5.22 -19.90 -9.99
CA THR A 80 4.49 -19.78 -11.27
C THR A 80 4.28 -18.30 -11.64
N PRO A 81 4.86 -17.77 -12.73
CA PRO A 81 4.91 -16.31 -12.97
C PRO A 81 3.67 -15.70 -13.65
N ASP A 82 2.66 -16.50 -14.00
CA ASP A 82 1.76 -16.24 -15.14
C ASP A 82 0.96 -14.91 -15.03
N VAL A 83 0.57 -14.51 -13.82
CA VAL A 83 -0.17 -13.26 -13.57
C VAL A 83 0.74 -12.03 -13.63
N GLU A 84 2.01 -12.15 -13.19
CA GLU A 84 3.00 -11.08 -13.35
C GLU A 84 3.38 -10.89 -14.82
N VAL A 85 3.40 -11.96 -15.61
CA VAL A 85 3.75 -11.92 -17.04
C VAL A 85 2.71 -11.14 -17.86
N GLU A 86 1.41 -11.34 -17.63
CA GLU A 86 0.39 -10.56 -18.36
C GLU A 86 0.47 -9.06 -18.01
N ASN A 87 0.68 -8.73 -16.73
CA ASN A 87 0.81 -7.33 -16.29
C ASN A 87 2.10 -6.68 -16.82
N ALA A 88 3.25 -7.35 -16.73
CA ALA A 88 4.51 -6.84 -17.28
C ALA A 88 4.44 -6.62 -18.80
N THR A 89 3.77 -7.51 -19.54
CA THR A 89 3.57 -7.37 -20.99
C THR A 89 2.67 -6.18 -21.32
N ARG A 90 1.59 -5.96 -20.55
CA ARG A 90 0.76 -4.75 -20.68
C ARG A 90 1.55 -3.48 -20.37
N GLN A 91 2.35 -3.47 -19.32
CA GLN A 91 3.12 -2.30 -18.89
C GLN A 91 4.23 -1.94 -19.87
N TYR A 92 4.94 -2.93 -20.43
CA TYR A 92 5.90 -2.73 -21.51
C TYR A 92 5.26 -2.05 -22.73
N ASN A 93 4.11 -2.56 -23.18
CA ASN A 93 3.39 -1.98 -24.31
C ASN A 93 2.91 -0.55 -24.04
N ILE A 94 2.42 -0.24 -22.83
CA ILE A 94 1.98 1.10 -22.45
C ILE A 94 3.17 2.08 -22.43
N THR A 95 4.30 1.70 -21.83
CA THR A 95 5.50 2.58 -21.79
C THR A 95 6.05 2.84 -23.19
N ALA A 96 6.24 1.81 -24.01
CA ALA A 96 6.74 1.95 -25.37
C ALA A 96 5.83 2.83 -26.26
N ILE A 97 4.49 2.69 -26.12
CA ILE A 97 3.52 3.55 -26.82
C ILE A 97 3.64 5.01 -26.33
N ASN A 98 3.78 5.25 -25.03
CA ASN A 98 3.93 6.61 -24.49
C ASN A 98 5.22 7.29 -24.93
N GLU A 99 6.34 6.56 -24.98
CA GLU A 99 7.62 7.07 -25.47
C GLU A 99 7.56 7.36 -26.97
N ALA A 100 7.02 6.46 -27.79
CA ALA A 100 6.86 6.69 -29.23
C ALA A 100 5.88 7.84 -29.54
N LEU A 101 4.79 8.00 -28.77
CA LEU A 101 3.88 9.14 -28.90
C LEU A 101 4.56 10.48 -28.55
N ARG A 102 5.48 10.47 -27.58
CA ARG A 102 6.30 11.64 -27.22
C ARG A 102 7.25 11.98 -28.35
N ASP A 103 8.02 11.02 -28.86
CA ASP A 103 8.95 11.20 -29.98
C ASP A 103 8.24 11.68 -31.25
N LEU A 104 7.04 11.17 -31.54
CA LEU A 104 6.20 11.64 -32.64
C LEU A 104 5.72 13.09 -32.41
N THR A 105 5.33 13.43 -31.18
CA THR A 105 4.90 14.80 -30.83
C THR A 105 6.05 15.80 -30.94
N ASP A 106 7.25 15.45 -30.47
CA ASP A 106 8.45 16.28 -30.56
C ASP A 106 8.96 16.40 -32.02
N GLN A 107 8.64 15.42 -32.89
CA GLN A 107 8.81 15.49 -34.35
C GLN A 107 7.70 16.27 -35.08
N GLY A 108 6.69 16.78 -34.37
CA GLY A 108 5.60 17.59 -34.94
C GLY A 108 4.49 16.80 -35.64
N ALA A 109 4.29 15.52 -35.28
CA ALA A 109 3.19 14.70 -35.78
C ALA A 109 1.82 15.35 -35.54
N THR A 110 0.90 15.19 -36.49
CA THR A 110 -0.46 15.74 -36.34
C THR A 110 -1.31 14.86 -35.42
N PRO A 111 -2.42 15.39 -34.86
CA PRO A 111 -3.37 14.59 -34.10
C PRO A 111 -3.99 13.41 -34.86
N LYS A 112 -3.86 13.35 -36.20
CA LYS A 112 -4.25 12.18 -36.99
C LYS A 112 -3.15 11.11 -36.94
N ASP A 113 -1.90 11.49 -37.11
CA ASP A 113 -0.77 10.54 -37.15
C ASP A 113 -0.59 9.84 -35.79
N LEU A 114 -0.83 10.57 -34.69
CA LEU A 114 -0.89 10.00 -33.34
C LEU A 114 -2.09 9.05 -33.15
N LEU A 115 -3.23 9.31 -33.80
CA LEU A 115 -4.43 8.45 -33.74
C LEU A 115 -4.24 7.17 -34.54
N ASP A 116 -3.65 7.28 -35.73
CA ASP A 116 -3.33 6.15 -36.60
C ASP A 116 -2.28 5.25 -35.93
N TYR A 117 -1.22 5.84 -35.34
CA TYR A 117 -0.22 5.09 -34.55
C TYR A 117 -0.84 4.33 -33.36
N LEU A 118 -1.78 4.97 -32.64
CA LEU A 118 -2.53 4.31 -31.56
C LEU A 118 -3.43 3.18 -32.07
N HIS A 119 -4.04 3.34 -33.25
CA HIS A 119 -4.87 2.30 -33.87
C HIS A 119 -4.02 1.09 -34.27
N ASP A 120 -2.93 1.32 -35.00
CA ASP A 120 -2.03 0.27 -35.48
C ASP A 120 -1.34 -0.47 -34.31
N SER A 121 -0.94 0.25 -33.26
CA SER A 121 -0.39 -0.33 -32.03
C SER A 121 -1.41 -1.20 -31.30
N ALA A 122 -2.68 -0.78 -31.25
CA ALA A 122 -3.77 -1.55 -30.65
C ALA A 122 -4.16 -2.78 -31.50
N GLU A 123 -4.05 -2.72 -32.83
CA GLU A 123 -4.28 -3.86 -33.72
C GLU A 123 -3.13 -4.87 -33.65
N MET A 124 -1.88 -4.40 -33.67
CA MET A 124 -0.69 -5.23 -33.45
C MET A 124 -0.71 -5.94 -32.09
N SER A 125 -1.15 -5.25 -31.03
CA SER A 125 -1.32 -5.85 -29.69
C SER A 125 -2.36 -6.98 -29.68
N ARG A 126 -3.48 -6.83 -30.41
CA ARG A 126 -4.49 -7.90 -30.55
C ARG A 126 -3.96 -9.07 -31.36
N GLN A 127 -3.21 -8.80 -32.44
CA GLN A 127 -2.59 -9.83 -33.27
C GLN A 127 -1.57 -10.65 -32.45
N TYR A 128 -0.72 -9.97 -31.67
CA TYR A 128 0.24 -10.61 -30.77
C TYR A 128 -0.44 -11.51 -29.72
N ALA A 129 -1.48 -11.02 -29.04
CA ALA A 129 -2.26 -11.83 -28.10
C ALA A 129 -2.93 -13.05 -28.79
N SER A 130 -3.46 -12.85 -30.00
CA SER A 130 -4.00 -13.92 -30.85
C SER A 130 -2.96 -15.01 -31.16
N ASP A 131 -1.74 -14.60 -31.51
CA ASP A 131 -0.72 -15.52 -32.02
C ASP A 131 0.08 -16.18 -30.89
N TYR A 132 0.20 -15.52 -29.73
CA TYR A 132 0.62 -16.13 -28.47
C TYR A 132 -0.31 -17.29 -28.09
N LEU A 133 -1.63 -17.04 -28.04
CA LEU A 133 -2.64 -18.08 -27.73
C LEU A 133 -2.62 -19.24 -28.73
N LYS A 134 -2.41 -18.98 -30.03
CA LYS A 134 -2.24 -20.04 -31.04
C LYS A 134 -0.97 -20.86 -30.84
N THR A 135 0.12 -20.23 -30.43
CA THR A 135 1.41 -20.93 -30.24
C THR A 135 1.36 -21.82 -28.99
N TYR A 136 0.85 -21.30 -27.88
CA TYR A 136 0.78 -22.00 -26.60
C TYR A 136 -0.13 -23.24 -26.65
N TRP A 137 -1.29 -23.16 -27.33
CA TRP A 137 -2.20 -24.32 -27.46
C TRP A 137 -1.73 -25.43 -28.41
N ASN A 138 -0.70 -25.20 -29.24
CA ASN A 138 -0.18 -26.18 -30.20
C ASN A 138 1.11 -26.87 -29.73
N THR A 139 1.54 -26.67 -28.47
CA THR A 139 2.83 -27.15 -27.95
C THR A 139 2.71 -28.12 -26.76
N ASP A 140 1.68 -28.97 -26.73
CA ASP A 140 1.64 -30.18 -25.88
C ASP A 140 2.52 -31.31 -26.46
N PRO A 141 3.61 -31.73 -25.80
CA PRO A 141 4.52 -32.77 -26.31
C PRO A 141 3.97 -34.22 -26.21
N LEU A 142 2.86 -34.47 -25.51
CA LEU A 142 2.47 -35.83 -25.09
C LEU A 142 1.57 -36.59 -26.09
N SER A 143 1.08 -35.94 -27.14
CA SER A 143 0.06 -36.52 -28.04
C SER A 143 0.59 -37.47 -29.14
N GLN A 144 1.90 -37.52 -29.42
CA GLN A 144 2.43 -38.27 -30.58
C GLN A 144 3.02 -39.66 -30.25
N ARG A 145 2.19 -40.67 -29.95
CA ARG A 145 2.65 -42.10 -29.97
C ARG A 145 1.60 -43.23 -30.02
N SER A 146 0.75 -43.35 -31.05
CA SER A 146 0.18 -44.68 -31.42
C SER A 146 -0.37 -44.82 -32.85
N VAL A 147 0.40 -45.50 -33.70
CA VAL A 147 0.04 -46.46 -34.76
C VAL A 147 -1.38 -46.46 -35.39
N SER A 148 -1.36 -46.32 -36.72
CA SER A 148 -2.42 -46.44 -37.73
C SER A 148 -3.45 -47.60 -37.63
N ARG A 149 -4.64 -47.36 -38.22
CA ARG A 149 -5.20 -48.22 -39.29
C ARG A 149 -6.23 -47.52 -40.19
N GLN A 150 -6.55 -48.17 -41.32
CA GLN A 150 -7.19 -47.62 -42.53
C GLN A 150 -8.73 -47.65 -42.50
N THR A 151 -9.35 -46.91 -43.44
CA THR A 151 -10.71 -47.10 -44.02
C THR A 151 -11.92 -46.85 -43.10
N THR A 152 -13.10 -46.39 -43.56
CA THR A 152 -13.64 -46.30 -44.94
C THR A 152 -14.55 -45.08 -45.15
N THR A 153 -14.87 -44.78 -46.41
CA THR A 153 -15.86 -43.79 -46.91
C THR A 153 -17.32 -44.08 -46.57
N SER A 154 -18.16 -43.04 -46.46
CA SER A 154 -19.49 -43.01 -47.11
C SER A 154 -20.14 -41.61 -47.13
N ASP A 155 -20.84 -41.28 -48.21
CA ASP A 155 -21.58 -40.03 -48.44
C ASP A 155 -23.04 -40.01 -47.90
N ASN A 156 -23.69 -38.86 -48.10
CA ASN A 156 -25.13 -38.53 -48.04
C ASN A 156 -25.65 -37.95 -46.72
N SER A 157 -26.35 -36.81 -46.64
CA SER A 157 -27.20 -35.98 -47.53
C SER A 157 -28.73 -36.20 -47.36
N SER A 158 -29.49 -35.09 -47.36
CA SER A 158 -30.96 -34.99 -47.17
C SER A 158 -31.48 -35.40 -45.75
N THR A 159 -32.67 -35.01 -45.25
CA THR A 159 -33.78 -34.17 -45.77
C THR A 159 -34.53 -33.43 -44.63
N GLN A 160 -35.24 -32.33 -44.94
CA GLN A 160 -36.39 -31.78 -44.17
C GLN A 160 -37.72 -32.52 -44.56
N PRO A 161 -38.95 -32.29 -43.99
CA PRO A 161 -39.47 -31.21 -43.11
C PRO A 161 -40.24 -31.77 -41.84
N THR A 162 -41.06 -31.08 -40.99
CA THR A 162 -42.26 -30.23 -41.28
C THR A 162 -42.87 -29.45 -40.08
N ARG A 163 -43.17 -28.15 -40.32
CA ARG A 163 -44.23 -27.21 -39.80
C ARG A 163 -45.08 -27.44 -38.52
N SER A 164 -45.23 -26.37 -37.72
CA SER A 164 -46.48 -25.55 -37.54
C SER A 164 -46.18 -24.23 -36.75
N ARG A 165 -46.49 -23.00 -37.23
CA ARG A 165 -47.73 -22.13 -37.17
C ARG A 165 -47.96 -21.44 -35.78
N LEU A 166 -48.31 -20.14 -35.59
CA LEU A 166 -49.05 -19.09 -36.36
C LEU A 166 -48.72 -17.60 -35.96
N GLN A 167 -48.73 -16.65 -36.94
CA GLN A 167 -49.09 -15.19 -36.89
C GLN A 167 -48.27 -14.17 -36.00
N ARG A 168 -48.11 -12.84 -36.26
CA ARG A 168 -48.67 -11.91 -37.30
C ARG A 168 -47.71 -10.79 -37.86
N GLN A 169 -48.15 -9.52 -38.12
CA GLN A 169 -47.85 -8.81 -39.41
C GLN A 169 -47.73 -7.24 -39.47
N LYS A 170 -46.67 -6.73 -40.17
CA LYS A 170 -46.59 -5.55 -41.12
C LYS A 170 -46.79 -4.08 -40.62
N GLY A 171 -46.40 -2.99 -41.34
CA GLY A 171 -45.90 -2.81 -42.74
C GLY A 171 -45.38 -1.37 -43.18
N GLU A 172 -45.31 -1.08 -44.50
CA GLU A 172 -44.45 -0.06 -45.21
C GLU A 172 -45.18 1.23 -45.77
N LYS A 173 -44.69 2.19 -46.63
CA LYS A 173 -43.52 2.32 -47.58
C LYS A 173 -42.98 3.78 -47.89
N ARG A 174 -42.81 4.24 -49.17
CA ARG A 174 -41.90 5.39 -49.59
C ARG A 174 -42.21 6.11 -50.95
N LEU A 175 -41.82 7.42 -51.07
CA LEU A 175 -41.23 8.22 -52.21
C LEU A 175 -41.98 8.77 -53.49
N VAL A 176 -41.33 9.82 -54.10
CA VAL A 176 -41.31 10.36 -55.52
C VAL A 176 -41.78 11.85 -55.76
N SER A 177 -41.45 12.50 -56.91
CA SER A 177 -40.98 13.92 -57.09
C SER A 177 -41.64 14.78 -58.23
N PRO A 178 -41.34 16.11 -58.42
CA PRO A 178 -42.11 17.11 -59.24
C PRO A 178 -41.34 17.84 -60.40
N PRO A 179 -41.95 18.85 -61.10
CA PRO A 179 -41.18 19.95 -61.77
C PRO A 179 -41.80 21.39 -61.86
N LYS A 180 -40.94 22.45 -61.73
CA LYS A 180 -40.79 23.75 -62.49
C LYS A 180 -41.97 24.72 -62.84
N ASN A 181 -41.83 26.03 -63.18
CA ASN A 181 -40.92 27.20 -62.90
C ASN A 181 -41.40 28.45 -63.74
N VAL A 182 -41.31 29.72 -63.27
CA VAL A 182 -41.16 31.02 -64.03
C VAL A 182 -40.57 32.12 -63.09
N GLU A 183 -39.94 33.19 -63.60
CA GLU A 183 -39.06 34.17 -62.90
C GLU A 183 -39.50 35.66 -63.01
N ILE A 184 -39.01 36.55 -62.12
CA ILE A 184 -38.92 38.04 -62.24
C ILE A 184 -37.62 38.55 -61.53
N GLU A 185 -37.01 39.66 -61.99
CA GLU A 185 -35.71 40.22 -61.51
C GLU A 185 -35.76 41.20 -60.30
N ALA A 186 -34.59 41.63 -59.81
CA ALA A 186 -34.37 42.25 -58.48
C ALA A 186 -33.40 43.47 -58.43
N PRO A 187 -33.42 44.29 -57.35
CA PRO A 187 -32.45 45.35 -57.04
C PRO A 187 -31.18 44.83 -56.29
N PRO A 188 -30.10 45.65 -56.13
CA PRO A 188 -28.75 45.14 -55.87
C PRO A 188 -28.39 44.77 -54.41
N LYS A 189 -27.38 43.89 -54.26
CA LYS A 189 -26.89 43.29 -53.01
C LYS A 189 -25.71 44.07 -52.37
N PRO A 190 -25.55 44.09 -51.03
CA PRO A 190 -24.30 44.46 -50.37
C PRO A 190 -23.28 43.30 -50.36
N GLN A 191 -21.98 43.59 -50.31
CA GLN A 191 -20.89 42.60 -50.21
C GLN A 191 -20.07 42.75 -48.92
N ILE A 192 -19.48 41.65 -48.45
CA ILE A 192 -18.60 41.59 -47.27
C ILE A 192 -17.17 41.26 -47.73
N ASP A 193 -16.19 42.08 -47.33
CA ASP A 193 -14.77 41.89 -47.63
C ASP A 193 -14.11 40.92 -46.63
N LEU A 194 -14.01 39.65 -47.04
CA LEU A 194 -13.48 38.54 -46.22
C LEU A 194 -11.97 38.66 -45.89
N ASN A 195 -11.22 39.55 -46.56
CA ASN A 195 -9.77 39.64 -46.39
C ASN A 195 -9.34 40.20 -45.03
N LYS A 196 -10.27 40.86 -44.32
CA LYS A 196 -10.05 41.51 -43.02
C LYS A 196 -10.15 40.57 -41.81
N LEU A 197 -10.58 39.32 -41.99
CA LEU A 197 -10.70 38.31 -40.93
C LEU A 197 -9.35 37.61 -40.70
N THR A 198 -8.71 37.79 -39.54
CA THR A 198 -7.33 37.31 -39.31
C THR A 198 -7.22 35.80 -39.04
N ASN A 199 -8.21 35.18 -38.38
CA ASN A 199 -8.18 33.74 -38.08
C ASN A 199 -8.51 32.88 -39.32
N PRO A 200 -7.65 31.91 -39.73
CA PRO A 200 -7.88 31.11 -40.94
C PRO A 200 -9.14 30.22 -40.90
N SER A 201 -9.49 29.67 -39.74
CA SER A 201 -10.68 28.80 -39.59
C SER A 201 -11.97 29.61 -39.62
N VAL A 202 -12.00 30.75 -38.93
CA VAL A 202 -13.14 31.69 -38.98
C VAL A 202 -13.30 32.26 -40.40
N ARG A 203 -12.19 32.63 -41.09
CA ARG A 203 -12.23 33.05 -42.50
C ARG A 203 -12.76 31.95 -43.41
N ARG A 204 -12.44 30.67 -43.14
CA ARG A 204 -12.89 29.50 -43.91
C ARG A 204 -14.40 29.25 -43.75
N GLU A 205 -14.95 29.34 -42.53
CA GLU A 205 -16.41 29.23 -42.32
C GLU A 205 -17.16 30.47 -42.81
N ALA A 206 -16.61 31.69 -42.66
CA ALA A 206 -17.19 32.91 -43.22
C ALA A 206 -17.24 32.86 -44.76
N ALA A 207 -16.22 32.30 -45.42
CA ALA A 207 -16.22 32.05 -46.86
C ALA A 207 -17.26 30.99 -47.28
N LYS A 208 -17.40 29.90 -46.53
CA LYS A 208 -18.48 28.91 -46.73
C LYS A 208 -19.87 29.51 -46.54
N LEU A 209 -20.03 30.44 -45.59
CA LEU A 209 -21.29 31.15 -45.36
C LEU A 209 -21.59 32.11 -46.53
N ALA A 210 -20.63 32.93 -46.95
CA ALA A 210 -20.76 33.81 -48.11
C ALA A 210 -21.11 33.04 -49.40
N ALA A 211 -20.50 31.86 -49.61
CA ALA A 211 -20.81 30.96 -50.73
C ALA A 211 -22.18 30.23 -50.60
N ARG A 212 -22.85 30.32 -49.44
CA ARG A 212 -24.18 29.75 -49.19
C ARG A 212 -25.31 30.79 -49.25
N VAL A 213 -25.02 32.08 -49.06
CA VAL A 213 -26.04 33.16 -49.03
C VAL A 213 -26.92 33.17 -50.28
N ASP A 214 -26.36 32.93 -51.47
CA ASP A 214 -27.13 32.90 -52.73
C ASP A 214 -28.18 31.77 -52.81
N LYS A 215 -28.16 30.77 -51.91
CA LYS A 215 -29.20 29.73 -51.81
C LYS A 215 -30.28 30.03 -50.77
N PHE A 216 -30.09 31.04 -49.92
CA PHE A 216 -31.03 31.35 -48.85
C PHE A 216 -32.33 31.99 -49.38
N GLN A 217 -32.21 32.87 -50.39
CA GLN A 217 -33.33 33.58 -51.00
C GLN A 217 -34.38 32.63 -51.61
N THR A 218 -33.94 31.63 -52.39
CA THR A 218 -34.82 30.68 -53.10
C THR A 218 -35.65 29.80 -52.17
N GLY A 219 -35.19 29.55 -50.94
CA GLY A 219 -35.96 28.84 -49.93
C GLY A 219 -37.14 29.65 -49.37
N LEU A 220 -37.05 30.98 -49.41
CA LEU A 220 -38.04 31.90 -48.86
C LEU A 220 -39.24 32.08 -49.79
N GLU A 221 -39.04 32.09 -51.10
CA GLU A 221 -40.09 32.27 -52.11
C GLU A 221 -41.01 31.05 -52.21
N ILE A 222 -40.45 29.83 -52.16
CA ILE A 222 -41.23 28.58 -52.16
C ILE A 222 -42.16 28.50 -50.94
N ALA A 223 -41.72 29.02 -49.79
CA ALA A 223 -42.50 29.02 -48.55
C ALA A 223 -43.71 29.97 -48.55
N GLN A 224 -43.79 30.95 -49.47
CA GLN A 224 -44.90 31.91 -49.53
C GLN A 224 -46.12 31.41 -50.31
N ILE A 225 -45.97 30.36 -51.14
CA ILE A 225 -47.04 29.90 -52.05
C ILE A 225 -47.79 28.67 -51.49
N GLY A 226 -47.15 27.84 -50.65
CA GLY A 226 -47.73 26.63 -50.07
C GLY A 226 -47.97 26.72 -48.56
N GLY A 227 -49.21 27.01 -48.14
CA GLY A 227 -49.54 27.22 -46.74
C GLY A 227 -49.30 26.02 -45.80
N TYR A 228 -48.42 26.21 -44.80
CA TYR A 228 -48.26 25.39 -43.59
C TYR A 228 -48.15 23.86 -43.76
N LYS A 229 -47.06 23.39 -44.37
CA LYS A 229 -46.32 22.20 -43.88
C LYS A 229 -44.91 22.08 -44.50
N VAL A 230 -44.00 21.47 -43.72
CA VAL A 230 -42.61 21.13 -44.07
C VAL A 230 -41.67 22.32 -44.29
N LEU A 231 -40.99 22.77 -43.22
CA LEU A 231 -39.54 23.01 -43.19
C LEU A 231 -38.99 23.30 -41.77
N SER A 232 -39.41 22.50 -40.78
CA SER A 232 -38.90 22.55 -39.41
C SER A 232 -37.51 21.88 -39.29
N GLY A 233 -36.49 22.39 -39.98
CA GLY A 233 -35.23 21.64 -40.16
C GLY A 233 -33.98 22.40 -40.61
N MET A 234 -33.98 23.73 -40.68
CA MET A 234 -32.75 24.52 -40.89
C MET A 234 -32.83 25.81 -40.08
N SER A 235 -32.02 25.94 -39.04
CA SER A 235 -31.87 27.20 -38.31
C SER A 235 -30.68 28.00 -38.87
N VAL A 236 -30.81 29.32 -38.92
CA VAL A 236 -29.67 30.24 -39.05
C VAL A 236 -28.99 30.41 -37.67
N GLU A 237 -29.77 30.20 -36.62
CA GLU A 237 -29.35 30.27 -35.22
C GLU A 237 -28.20 29.30 -34.92
N ASP A 238 -28.26 28.01 -35.26
CA ASP A 238 -27.19 27.02 -34.97
C ASP A 238 -25.82 27.40 -35.57
N THR A 239 -25.80 28.18 -36.67
CA THR A 239 -24.55 28.63 -37.31
C THR A 239 -24.01 29.89 -36.66
N LEU A 240 -24.87 30.84 -36.27
CA LEU A 240 -24.47 32.01 -35.47
C LEU A 240 -24.05 31.59 -34.05
N GLN A 241 -24.83 30.71 -33.43
CA GLN A 241 -24.56 30.01 -32.17
C GLN A 241 -23.16 29.38 -32.21
N LYS A 242 -22.83 28.55 -33.21
CA LYS A 242 -21.47 27.97 -33.35
C LYS A 242 -20.37 29.00 -33.57
N ILE A 243 -20.64 30.14 -34.20
CA ILE A 243 -19.65 31.21 -34.35
C ILE A 243 -19.41 31.93 -33.01
N PHE A 244 -20.45 32.13 -32.19
CA PHE A 244 -20.31 32.60 -30.81
C PHE A 244 -19.57 31.57 -29.93
N GLU A 245 -20.00 30.31 -29.92
CA GLU A 245 -19.38 29.21 -29.16
C GLU A 245 -17.89 29.02 -29.50
N LEU A 246 -17.53 29.12 -30.79
CA LEU A 246 -16.12 29.03 -31.21
C LEU A 246 -15.30 30.29 -30.90
N ALA A 247 -15.92 31.48 -30.82
CA ALA A 247 -15.23 32.69 -30.40
C ALA A 247 -15.02 32.72 -28.86
N ASP A 248 -16.00 32.23 -28.10
CA ASP A 248 -15.99 32.13 -26.64
C ASP A 248 -15.00 31.05 -26.15
N ALA A 249 -15.08 29.84 -26.71
CA ALA A 249 -14.16 28.74 -26.39
C ALA A 249 -12.69 28.99 -26.77
N ASN A 250 -12.40 30.05 -27.54
CA ASN A 250 -11.04 30.50 -27.88
C ASN A 250 -10.70 31.90 -27.32
N GLY A 251 -11.59 32.50 -26.50
CA GLY A 251 -11.34 33.78 -25.84
C GLY A 251 -11.20 35.01 -26.75
N ASP A 252 -11.74 34.99 -27.99
CA ASP A 252 -11.67 36.14 -28.90
C ASP A 252 -12.71 37.22 -28.52
N ALA A 253 -12.42 37.90 -27.41
CA ALA A 253 -13.21 39.01 -26.86
C ALA A 253 -13.40 40.17 -27.87
N LYS A 254 -12.58 40.28 -28.91
CA LYS A 254 -12.73 41.30 -29.96
C LYS A 254 -13.78 40.89 -30.97
N LEU A 255 -13.78 39.64 -31.43
CA LEU A 255 -14.79 39.10 -32.33
C LEU A 255 -16.16 39.03 -31.63
N LEU A 256 -16.22 38.55 -30.38
CA LEU A 256 -17.46 38.53 -29.57
C LEU A 256 -18.08 39.93 -29.46
N ARG A 257 -17.26 40.95 -29.18
CA ARG A 257 -17.72 42.35 -29.11
C ARG A 257 -18.23 42.84 -30.46
N GLN A 258 -17.55 42.53 -31.56
CA GLN A 258 -18.00 42.92 -32.90
C GLN A 258 -19.31 42.22 -33.33
N LEU A 259 -19.55 40.97 -32.90
CA LEU A 259 -20.82 40.26 -33.12
C LEU A 259 -21.96 40.87 -32.28
N SER A 260 -21.67 41.28 -31.03
CA SER A 260 -22.61 42.02 -30.17
C SER A 260 -22.94 43.40 -30.76
N ASP A 261 -21.93 44.15 -31.20
CA ASP A 261 -22.10 45.46 -31.85
C ASP A 261 -22.93 45.33 -33.14
N ALA A 262 -22.65 44.33 -33.99
CA ALA A 262 -23.38 44.09 -35.24
C ALA A 262 -24.86 43.71 -35.03
N THR A 263 -25.16 42.92 -33.99
CA THR A 263 -26.55 42.58 -33.61
C THR A 263 -27.29 43.74 -32.93
N SER A 264 -26.58 44.81 -32.53
CA SER A 264 -27.15 46.00 -31.88
C SER A 264 -27.56 47.15 -32.82
N PHE A 265 -27.44 46.98 -34.15
CA PHE A 265 -27.50 48.07 -35.13
C PHE A 265 -28.86 48.81 -35.22
N LYS A 266 -29.04 49.84 -34.38
CA LYS A 266 -30.22 50.71 -34.33
C LYS A 266 -30.30 51.71 -35.51
N GLY A 267 -30.54 51.19 -36.71
CA GLY A 267 -30.98 51.97 -37.86
C GLY A 267 -32.43 52.46 -37.66
N LYS A 268 -32.66 53.78 -37.68
CA LYS A 268 -33.95 54.41 -37.35
C LYS A 268 -35.10 54.00 -38.30
N LEU A 269 -36.05 53.21 -37.80
CA LEU A 269 -37.48 53.46 -37.96
C LEU A 269 -38.31 52.59 -36.99
N SER A 270 -39.45 53.10 -36.54
CA SER A 270 -40.33 52.42 -35.59
C SER A 270 -41.29 51.46 -36.30
N LEU A 271 -41.12 50.17 -36.09
CA LEU A 271 -42.14 49.12 -36.19
C LEU A 271 -41.63 47.88 -35.44
N PHE A 272 -42.55 47.04 -34.94
CA PHE A 272 -42.27 45.91 -34.06
C PHE A 272 -41.59 46.23 -32.71
N GLN A 273 -42.42 46.44 -31.68
CA GLN A 273 -42.13 45.74 -30.42
C GLN A 273 -42.07 44.23 -30.72
N PRO A 274 -41.19 43.44 -30.08
CA PRO A 274 -41.15 41.99 -30.31
C PRO A 274 -42.44 41.34 -29.82
N THR A 275 -43.36 41.05 -30.75
CA THR A 275 -44.64 40.38 -30.47
C THR A 275 -44.50 38.87 -30.40
N SER A 276 -43.49 38.28 -31.05
CA SER A 276 -43.15 36.87 -30.87
C SER A 276 -42.60 36.61 -29.48
N GLU A 277 -42.81 35.39 -28.98
CA GLU A 277 -42.31 34.97 -27.67
C GLU A 277 -40.79 34.79 -27.68
N GLY A 278 -40.24 34.23 -28.77
CA GLY A 278 -38.79 34.10 -29.00
C GLY A 278 -38.05 35.44 -29.01
N GLY A 279 -38.57 36.48 -29.69
CA GLY A 279 -37.94 37.81 -29.69
C GLY A 279 -37.91 38.45 -28.30
N ARG A 280 -38.92 38.16 -27.47
CA ARG A 280 -38.94 38.56 -26.05
C ARG A 280 -38.02 37.69 -25.20
N ALA A 281 -37.87 36.40 -25.50
CA ALA A 281 -36.91 35.51 -24.83
C ALA A 281 -35.45 35.93 -25.10
N VAL A 282 -35.07 36.22 -26.35
CA VAL A 282 -33.73 36.71 -26.70
C VAL A 282 -33.43 38.05 -26.04
N THR A 283 -34.38 39.00 -26.04
CA THR A 283 -34.22 40.27 -25.34
C THR A 283 -34.03 40.08 -23.83
N ARG A 284 -34.79 39.17 -23.21
CA ARG A 284 -34.62 38.80 -21.80
C ARG A 284 -33.27 38.11 -21.55
N LEU A 285 -32.81 37.24 -22.44
CA LEU A 285 -31.52 36.56 -22.33
C LEU A 285 -30.36 37.57 -22.35
N VAL A 286 -30.36 38.53 -23.28
CA VAL A 286 -29.33 39.60 -23.32
C VAL A 286 -29.40 40.48 -22.07
N GLN A 287 -30.59 40.82 -21.59
CA GLN A 287 -30.76 41.59 -20.34
C GLN A 287 -30.37 40.79 -19.08
N LEU A 288 -30.58 39.47 -19.07
CA LEU A 288 -30.18 38.58 -17.98
C LEU A 288 -28.66 38.36 -17.98
N TYR A 289 -28.06 38.13 -19.15
CA TYR A 289 -26.61 38.03 -19.34
C TYR A 289 -25.90 39.32 -18.89
N ASN A 290 -26.41 40.49 -19.27
CA ASN A 290 -25.91 41.79 -18.81
C ASN A 290 -26.17 42.06 -17.31
N ALA A 291 -27.07 41.32 -16.65
CA ALA A 291 -27.26 41.38 -15.19
C ALA A 291 -26.41 40.35 -14.43
N ILE A 292 -26.00 39.27 -15.10
CA ILE A 292 -25.05 38.25 -14.61
C ILE A 292 -23.59 38.74 -14.77
N ALA A 293 -23.31 39.61 -15.74
CA ALA A 293 -22.02 40.24 -15.96
C ALA A 293 -21.49 40.95 -14.70
N GLY A 294 -20.53 40.31 -14.04
CA GLY A 294 -20.01 40.64 -12.71
C GLY A 294 -19.19 39.45 -12.17
N ASP A 295 -19.09 39.31 -10.85
CA ASP A 295 -18.50 38.13 -10.18
C ASP A 295 -19.40 36.89 -10.21
N GLY A 296 -20.61 36.99 -10.78
CA GLY A 296 -21.63 35.94 -10.81
C GLY A 296 -22.30 35.66 -9.45
N SER A 297 -21.95 36.38 -8.38
CA SER A 297 -22.46 36.06 -7.03
C SER A 297 -23.93 36.44 -6.86
N TYR A 298 -24.63 35.73 -5.98
CA TYR A 298 -26.05 35.98 -5.67
C TYR A 298 -26.32 37.45 -5.31
N LEU A 299 -25.41 38.12 -4.60
CA LEU A 299 -25.57 39.52 -4.20
C LEU A 299 -25.42 40.47 -5.39
N THR A 300 -24.43 40.26 -6.26
CA THR A 300 -24.25 41.04 -7.49
C THR A 300 -25.43 40.86 -8.44
N VAL A 301 -25.81 39.62 -8.74
CA VAL A 301 -26.94 39.29 -9.62
C VAL A 301 -28.25 39.89 -9.07
N LYS A 302 -28.50 39.77 -7.76
CA LYS A 302 -29.67 40.37 -7.10
C LYS A 302 -29.65 41.89 -7.12
N SER A 303 -28.50 42.52 -6.89
CA SER A 303 -28.33 43.97 -6.97
C SER A 303 -28.63 44.47 -8.38
N ASN A 304 -27.96 43.91 -9.38
CA ASN A 304 -28.12 44.23 -10.80
C ASN A 304 -29.59 44.10 -11.24
N ILE A 305 -30.27 43.00 -10.88
CA ILE A 305 -31.68 42.77 -11.24
C ILE A 305 -32.63 43.71 -10.48
N THR A 306 -32.32 44.08 -9.24
CA THR A 306 -33.11 45.08 -8.48
C THR A 306 -33.00 46.47 -9.11
N ASN A 307 -31.82 46.79 -9.66
CA ASN A 307 -31.52 48.05 -10.33
C ASN A 307 -32.02 48.13 -11.80
N LEU A 308 -32.53 47.03 -12.38
CA LEU A 308 -33.22 47.08 -13.68
C LEU A 308 -34.46 47.98 -13.61
N ALA A 309 -34.82 48.59 -14.74
CA ALA A 309 -35.97 49.50 -14.86
C ALA A 309 -37.31 48.85 -14.44
N THR A 310 -38.30 49.69 -14.09
CA THR A 310 -39.57 49.28 -13.48
C THR A 310 -40.49 48.47 -14.39
N ASP A 311 -40.26 48.49 -15.70
CA ASP A 311 -40.95 47.70 -16.73
C ASP A 311 -40.38 46.28 -16.91
N ALA A 312 -39.22 45.97 -16.32
CA ALA A 312 -38.56 44.66 -16.37
C ALA A 312 -39.26 43.56 -15.52
N THR A 313 -40.58 43.62 -15.37
CA THR A 313 -41.39 42.75 -14.49
C THR A 313 -41.12 41.27 -14.72
N ALA A 314 -41.02 40.81 -15.97
CA ALA A 314 -40.75 39.41 -16.29
C ALA A 314 -39.36 38.92 -15.84
N LEU A 315 -38.33 39.78 -15.91
CA LEU A 315 -36.98 39.46 -15.41
C LEU A 315 -36.94 39.47 -13.88
N ARG A 316 -37.61 40.45 -13.26
CA ARG A 316 -37.84 40.48 -11.81
C ARG A 316 -38.69 39.29 -11.32
N GLN A 317 -39.42 38.63 -12.22
CA GLN A 317 -40.22 37.43 -11.93
C GLN A 317 -39.44 36.13 -12.17
N MET A 318 -38.55 36.07 -13.18
CA MET A 318 -37.53 35.01 -13.28
C MET A 318 -36.55 35.04 -12.09
N ALA A 319 -36.16 36.22 -11.61
CA ALA A 319 -35.39 36.38 -10.38
C ALA A 319 -36.20 36.19 -9.08
N ARG A 320 -37.50 35.89 -9.20
CA ARG A 320 -38.32 35.33 -8.12
C ARG A 320 -38.62 33.85 -8.34
N ASP A 321 -38.24 33.27 -9.48
CA ASP A 321 -38.17 31.83 -9.64
C ASP A 321 -36.96 31.33 -8.85
N VAL A 322 -37.27 30.88 -7.63
CA VAL A 322 -36.30 30.33 -6.69
C VAL A 322 -35.53 29.16 -7.31
N ASN A 323 -36.03 28.48 -8.33
CA ASN A 323 -35.33 27.37 -8.98
C ASN A 323 -34.22 27.85 -9.93
N VAL A 324 -34.43 28.97 -10.63
CA VAL A 324 -33.39 29.58 -11.50
C VAL A 324 -32.26 30.15 -10.65
N LEU A 325 -32.59 30.87 -9.56
CA LEU A 325 -31.57 31.36 -8.64
C LEU A 325 -30.90 30.24 -7.83
N ARG A 326 -31.64 29.19 -7.44
CA ARG A 326 -31.03 27.97 -6.88
C ARG A 326 -30.14 27.25 -7.89
N GLY A 327 -30.40 27.33 -9.19
CA GLY A 327 -29.53 26.77 -10.22
C GLY A 327 -28.15 27.44 -10.25
N LEU A 328 -28.10 28.77 -10.14
CA LEU A 328 -26.85 29.54 -10.08
C LEU A 328 -26.13 29.37 -8.72
N ASP A 329 -26.87 29.34 -7.62
CA ASP A 329 -26.35 29.07 -6.27
C ASP A 329 -25.83 27.62 -6.15
N ASN A 330 -26.53 26.62 -6.73
CA ASN A 330 -26.07 25.22 -6.82
C ASN A 330 -24.80 25.03 -7.66
N ALA A 331 -24.44 25.96 -8.54
CA ALA A 331 -23.27 25.83 -9.42
C ALA A 331 -21.91 25.98 -8.69
N GLN A 332 -21.93 26.26 -7.39
CA GLN A 332 -20.73 26.37 -6.55
C GLN A 332 -20.59 25.22 -5.54
N TYR A 333 -21.69 24.67 -5.01
CA TYR A 333 -21.62 23.61 -4.00
C TYR A 333 -21.31 22.25 -4.62
N VAL A 334 -20.49 21.46 -3.94
CA VAL A 334 -20.08 20.13 -4.41
C VAL A 334 -20.79 18.98 -3.69
N ASP A 335 -21.40 19.25 -2.54
CA ASP A 335 -22.09 18.25 -1.71
C ASP A 335 -23.59 18.57 -1.52
N ALA A 336 -24.38 17.54 -1.23
CA ALA A 336 -25.84 17.67 -1.09
C ALA A 336 -26.29 18.50 0.12
N ASN A 337 -25.46 18.62 1.16
CA ASN A 337 -25.75 19.39 2.37
C ASN A 337 -25.26 20.85 2.27
N ARG A 338 -24.60 21.23 1.17
CA ARG A 338 -24.04 22.57 0.91
C ARG A 338 -23.05 23.02 1.99
N LEU A 339 -22.27 22.09 2.53
CA LEU A 339 -21.18 22.35 3.47
C LEU A 339 -19.88 22.74 2.75
N LEU A 340 -19.73 22.33 1.49
CA LEU A 340 -18.54 22.49 0.66
C LEU A 340 -18.89 23.17 -0.66
N ARG A 341 -17.99 24.04 -1.12
CA ARG A 341 -18.00 24.62 -2.47
C ARG A 341 -16.63 24.51 -3.12
N THR A 342 -16.53 24.63 -4.45
CA THR A 342 -15.22 24.77 -5.10
C THR A 342 -14.57 26.12 -4.76
N VAL A 343 -13.25 26.15 -4.80
CA VAL A 343 -12.50 27.43 -4.78
C VAL A 343 -12.87 28.29 -6.00
N ALA A 344 -12.83 29.61 -5.83
CA ALA A 344 -13.24 30.56 -6.87
C ALA A 344 -12.54 30.33 -8.21
N GLY A 345 -13.33 30.24 -9.29
CA GLY A 345 -12.85 30.00 -10.66
C GLY A 345 -12.81 28.52 -11.09
N VAL A 346 -13.02 27.56 -10.18
CA VAL A 346 -13.08 26.12 -10.51
C VAL A 346 -14.55 25.68 -10.63
N PRO A 347 -14.99 25.05 -11.74
CA PRO A 347 -16.34 24.52 -11.88
C PRO A 347 -16.64 23.42 -10.83
N ALA A 348 -17.78 23.51 -10.15
CA ALA A 348 -18.17 22.52 -9.15
C ALA A 348 -18.50 21.16 -9.77
N GLN A 349 -17.76 20.12 -9.38
CA GLN A 349 -18.13 18.73 -9.64
C GLN A 349 -18.77 18.13 -8.37
N PRO A 350 -19.87 17.37 -8.46
CA PRO A 350 -20.42 16.69 -7.30
C PRO A 350 -19.42 15.68 -6.71
N ILE A 351 -19.19 15.73 -5.39
CA ILE A 351 -18.38 14.72 -4.69
C ILE A 351 -19.23 13.51 -4.30
N SER A 352 -18.61 12.33 -4.25
CA SER A 352 -19.25 11.16 -3.63
C SER A 352 -19.43 11.37 -2.13
N GLU A 353 -20.55 10.88 -1.60
CA GLU A 353 -20.84 10.83 -0.16
C GLU A 353 -19.78 10.01 0.62
N THR A 354 -19.13 9.03 -0.03
CA THR A 354 -17.99 8.28 0.55
C THR A 354 -16.76 9.14 0.81
N ASN A 355 -16.66 10.30 0.17
CA ASN A 355 -15.49 11.16 0.19
C ASN A 355 -15.78 12.48 0.94
N ARG A 356 -17.03 12.73 1.35
CA ARG A 356 -17.46 14.00 1.96
C ARG A 356 -16.69 14.32 3.22
N GLU A 357 -16.50 13.33 4.11
CA GLU A 357 -15.76 13.55 5.35
C GLU A 357 -14.28 13.83 5.12
N TRP A 358 -13.70 13.31 4.03
CA TRP A 358 -12.36 13.71 3.60
C TRP A 358 -12.33 15.18 3.15
N TYR A 359 -13.20 15.58 2.24
CA TYR A 359 -13.24 16.96 1.71
C TYR A 359 -13.56 18.02 2.78
N LEU A 360 -14.39 17.71 3.79
CA LEU A 360 -14.63 18.58 4.95
C LEU A 360 -13.35 18.82 5.76
N GLU A 361 -12.53 17.79 5.94
CA GLU A 361 -11.24 17.91 6.62
C GLU A 361 -10.26 18.74 5.79
N GLN A 362 -10.14 18.44 4.49
CA GLN A 362 -9.26 19.19 3.58
C GLN A 362 -9.61 20.67 3.51
N ALA A 363 -10.90 21.01 3.37
CA ALA A 363 -11.36 22.38 3.29
C ALA A 363 -10.98 23.21 4.53
N THR A 364 -10.96 22.56 5.70
CA THR A 364 -10.59 23.17 6.98
C THR A 364 -9.07 23.30 7.12
N LEU A 365 -8.32 22.21 6.90
CA LEU A 365 -6.86 22.19 7.02
C LEU A 365 -6.17 23.07 5.96
N MET A 366 -6.67 23.08 4.72
CA MET A 366 -6.14 23.89 3.61
C MET A 366 -6.33 25.40 3.84
N LYS A 367 -7.40 25.82 4.53
CA LYS A 367 -7.59 27.24 4.90
C LYS A 367 -6.48 27.71 5.84
N VAL A 368 -6.31 27.02 6.96
CA VAL A 368 -5.28 27.37 7.97
C VAL A 368 -3.86 27.19 7.42
N TYR A 369 -3.63 26.16 6.58
CA TYR A 369 -2.38 25.98 5.83
C TYR A 369 -2.01 27.20 4.96
N ARG A 370 -3.00 27.85 4.33
CA ARG A 370 -2.78 29.07 3.50
C ARG A 370 -2.52 30.29 4.38
N GLU A 371 -3.23 30.42 5.49
CA GLU A 371 -3.09 31.53 6.44
C GLU A 371 -1.72 31.52 7.16
N LEU A 372 -1.15 30.33 7.44
CA LEU A 372 0.16 30.16 8.08
C LEU A 372 1.37 30.29 7.13
N SER A 373 1.14 30.54 5.84
CA SER A 373 2.14 30.40 4.75
C SER A 373 3.41 31.26 4.83
N ASN A 374 3.49 32.19 5.79
CA ASN A 374 4.66 33.04 6.03
C ASN A 374 5.03 33.15 7.52
N THR A 375 4.35 32.42 8.43
CA THR A 375 4.47 32.62 9.89
C THR A 375 4.97 31.40 10.65
N ASN A 376 4.58 30.19 10.25
CA ASN A 376 5.07 28.96 10.89
C ASN A 376 5.21 27.80 9.89
N PRO A 377 6.33 27.71 9.14
CA PRO A 377 6.55 26.67 8.14
C PRO A 377 6.54 25.23 8.69
N ALA A 378 6.92 25.04 9.97
CA ALA A 378 6.92 23.72 10.60
C ALA A 378 5.49 23.22 10.86
N LEU A 379 4.63 24.06 11.44
CA LEU A 379 3.20 23.76 11.60
C LEU A 379 2.48 23.66 10.25
N GLN A 380 2.86 24.51 9.28
CA GLN A 380 2.32 24.44 7.92
C GLN A 380 2.62 23.05 7.28
N LYS A 381 3.84 22.52 7.42
CA LYS A 381 4.18 21.16 6.99
C LYS A 381 3.38 20.09 7.74
N LYS A 382 3.20 20.20 9.06
CA LYS A 382 2.34 19.28 9.83
C LYS A 382 0.91 19.26 9.31
N LEU A 383 0.30 20.43 9.08
CA LEU A 383 -1.06 20.54 8.53
C LEU A 383 -1.17 19.91 7.15
N ALA A 384 -0.18 20.11 6.28
CA ALA A 384 -0.15 19.47 4.96
C ALA A 384 -0.03 17.94 5.05
N LEU A 385 0.82 17.42 5.94
CA LEU A 385 0.94 15.99 6.16
C LEU A 385 -0.37 15.40 6.71
N THR A 386 -0.99 16.08 7.68
CA THR A 386 -2.27 15.70 8.29
C THR A 386 -3.40 15.67 7.24
N MET A 387 -3.40 16.61 6.28
CA MET A 387 -4.39 16.64 5.20
C MET A 387 -4.21 15.46 4.23
N LEU A 388 -2.98 15.16 3.82
CA LEU A 388 -2.67 14.00 2.96
C LEU A 388 -2.83 12.64 3.69
N GLN A 389 -2.84 12.64 5.02
CA GLN A 389 -3.09 11.46 5.86
C GLN A 389 -4.58 11.15 6.05
N SER A 390 -5.49 12.11 5.86
CA SER A 390 -6.89 11.94 6.26
C SER A 390 -7.54 10.75 5.53
N TYR A 391 -8.16 9.82 6.28
CA TYR A 391 -8.77 8.57 5.78
C TYR A 391 -7.83 7.65 4.97
N ALA A 392 -6.51 7.84 5.06
CA ALA A 392 -5.52 7.28 4.15
C ALA A 392 -4.81 6.03 4.74
N LYS A 393 -5.64 5.01 5.02
CA LYS A 393 -5.42 3.70 5.65
C LYS A 393 -4.28 2.88 5.02
N ALA A 394 -3.67 1.96 5.77
CA ALA A 394 -2.60 1.06 5.28
C ALA A 394 -3.07 -0.07 4.36
N ALA A 395 -4.27 -0.61 4.58
CA ALA A 395 -4.93 -1.54 3.65
C ALA A 395 -6.24 -0.92 3.13
N PRO A 396 -6.19 0.16 2.34
CA PRO A 396 -7.37 0.96 2.03
C PRO A 396 -8.37 0.19 1.15
N LEU A 397 -9.66 0.42 1.39
CA LEU A 397 -10.71 -0.15 0.55
C LEU A 397 -10.68 0.54 -0.82
N GLY A 398 -10.71 -0.24 -1.90
CA GLY A 398 -10.74 0.32 -3.26
C GLY A 398 -11.94 1.24 -3.46
N ALA A 399 -11.80 2.36 -4.19
CA ALA A 399 -12.83 3.40 -4.28
C ALA A 399 -14.22 2.86 -4.65
N THR A 400 -14.32 2.06 -5.71
CA THR A 400 -15.56 1.37 -6.11
C THR A 400 -16.11 0.43 -5.02
N LYS A 401 -15.25 -0.18 -4.20
CA LYS A 401 -15.68 -1.04 -3.09
C LYS A 401 -16.13 -0.24 -1.87
N ALA A 402 -15.53 0.92 -1.62
CA ALA A 402 -16.03 1.88 -0.64
C ALA A 402 -17.42 2.37 -1.04
N GLU A 403 -17.62 2.73 -2.31
CA GLU A 403 -18.94 3.10 -2.88
C GLU A 403 -19.96 1.95 -2.78
N GLU A 404 -19.59 0.70 -3.11
CA GLU A 404 -20.49 -0.46 -3.01
C GLU A 404 -21.06 -0.69 -1.60
N ILE A 405 -20.29 -0.38 -0.55
CA ILE A 405 -20.71 -0.60 0.85
C ILE A 405 -21.07 0.71 1.58
N GLY A 406 -20.87 1.86 0.94
CA GLY A 406 -21.03 3.18 1.54
C GLY A 406 -19.96 3.54 2.59
N ALA A 407 -18.76 2.97 2.51
CA ALA A 407 -17.67 3.26 3.45
C ALA A 407 -17.00 4.62 3.15
N GLN A 408 -16.50 5.29 4.19
CA GLN A 408 -15.68 6.50 3.98
C GLN A 408 -14.28 6.15 3.45
N ALA A 409 -13.80 6.97 2.51
CA ALA A 409 -12.52 6.81 1.83
C ALA A 409 -11.91 8.16 1.46
N SER A 410 -10.59 8.16 1.26
CA SER A 410 -9.92 9.27 0.58
C SER A 410 -10.16 9.16 -0.94
N PRO A 411 -10.41 10.26 -1.67
CA PRO A 411 -10.32 10.31 -3.13
C PRO A 411 -8.85 10.32 -3.62
N LEU A 412 -7.89 10.46 -2.69
CA LEU A 412 -6.48 10.28 -2.97
C LEU A 412 -6.25 8.79 -3.30
N TRP A 413 -5.79 8.54 -4.54
CA TRP A 413 -5.68 7.23 -5.19
C TRP A 413 -7.02 6.54 -5.50
N ASN A 414 -7.50 6.64 -6.75
CA ASN A 414 -8.71 5.93 -7.23
C ASN A 414 -8.55 4.40 -7.34
N ASN A 415 -7.32 3.87 -7.24
CA ASN A 415 -7.06 2.43 -7.12
C ASN A 415 -6.28 2.07 -5.83
N PRO A 416 -6.88 2.24 -4.63
CA PRO A 416 -6.22 2.04 -3.34
C PRO A 416 -5.64 0.64 -3.10
N ALA A 417 -6.20 -0.38 -3.76
CA ALA A 417 -5.85 -1.80 -3.52
C ALA A 417 -4.37 -2.14 -3.75
N PHE A 418 -3.62 -1.24 -4.39
CA PHE A 418 -2.19 -1.39 -4.70
C PHE A 418 -1.28 -0.71 -3.67
N TYR A 419 -1.81 -0.02 -2.65
CA TYR A 419 -1.00 0.25 -1.46
C TYR A 419 -0.93 -0.99 -0.57
N HIS A 420 0.02 -1.85 -0.88
CA HIS A 420 0.66 -2.73 0.09
C HIS A 420 2.13 -2.34 0.15
N ARG A 421 2.78 -2.38 1.34
CA ARG A 421 4.23 -2.09 1.43
C ARG A 421 5.03 -3.01 0.50
N SER A 422 4.60 -4.28 0.43
CA SER A 422 5.23 -5.37 -0.29
C SER A 422 4.83 -5.50 -1.76
N ALA A 423 3.96 -4.62 -2.27
CA ALA A 423 3.65 -4.57 -3.71
C ALA A 423 4.69 -3.70 -4.41
N THR A 424 5.54 -4.28 -5.27
CA THR A 424 6.58 -3.55 -6.02
C THR A 424 6.02 -2.33 -6.77
N GLU A 425 4.95 -2.53 -7.54
CA GLU A 425 4.26 -1.55 -8.40
C GLU A 425 3.47 -0.43 -7.65
N ASN A 426 3.87 -0.10 -6.40
CA ASN A 426 3.15 0.84 -5.53
C ASN A 426 3.04 2.26 -6.14
N PRO A 427 1.84 2.72 -6.56
CA PRO A 427 1.72 3.96 -7.35
C PRO A 427 2.09 5.22 -6.57
N LEU A 428 1.93 5.22 -5.24
CA LEU A 428 2.37 6.34 -4.39
C LEU A 428 3.89 6.43 -4.39
N LEU A 429 4.58 5.34 -4.05
CA LEU A 429 6.03 5.32 -3.93
C LEU A 429 6.74 5.62 -5.26
N LEU A 430 6.22 5.08 -6.37
CA LEU A 430 6.69 5.43 -7.73
C LEU A 430 6.50 6.93 -8.04
N THR A 431 5.37 7.52 -7.65
CA THR A 431 5.09 8.96 -7.86
C THR A 431 6.02 9.87 -7.03
N VAL A 432 6.32 9.49 -5.78
CA VAL A 432 7.24 10.25 -4.91
C VAL A 432 8.68 10.07 -5.39
N LEU A 433 9.08 8.86 -5.78
CA LEU A 433 10.42 8.59 -6.33
C LEU A 433 10.65 9.32 -7.66
N GLU A 434 9.65 9.40 -8.55
CA GLU A 434 9.69 10.24 -9.75
C GLU A 434 9.95 11.72 -9.38
N ALA A 435 9.21 12.26 -8.42
CA ALA A 435 9.39 13.65 -7.97
C ALA A 435 10.80 13.89 -7.37
N TYR A 436 11.32 12.92 -6.60
CA TYR A 436 12.67 12.98 -6.04
C TYR A 436 13.77 12.86 -7.10
N CYS A 437 13.67 11.92 -8.04
CA CYS A 437 14.64 11.78 -9.14
C CYS A 437 14.72 13.07 -9.97
N ASN A 438 13.57 13.66 -10.30
CA ASN A 438 13.50 14.94 -11.00
C ASN A 438 14.09 16.11 -10.18
N ASN A 439 13.85 16.18 -8.87
CA ASN A 439 14.41 17.21 -7.98
C ASN A 439 15.94 17.06 -7.82
N MET A 440 16.42 15.83 -7.65
CA MET A 440 17.85 15.48 -7.61
C MET A 440 18.54 15.58 -8.97
N GLN A 441 17.80 15.61 -10.09
CA GLN A 441 18.32 15.51 -11.46
C GLN A 441 19.11 14.22 -11.74
N VAL A 442 18.67 13.10 -11.15
CA VAL A 442 19.15 11.75 -11.45
C VAL A 442 18.11 11.00 -12.28
N ALA A 443 18.52 9.95 -13.00
CA ALA A 443 17.58 9.14 -13.78
C ALA A 443 16.71 8.26 -12.86
N MET A 444 15.46 8.01 -13.27
CA MET A 444 14.61 7.02 -12.60
C MET A 444 15.31 5.66 -12.57
N GLY A 445 15.22 4.94 -11.45
CA GLY A 445 15.99 3.72 -11.22
C GLY A 445 17.45 3.94 -10.77
N SER A 446 17.91 5.19 -10.61
CA SER A 446 19.25 5.51 -10.05
C SER A 446 19.24 5.85 -8.56
N ALA A 447 18.09 5.75 -7.90
CA ALA A 447 17.87 6.14 -6.51
C ALA A 447 16.70 5.37 -5.90
N HIS A 448 16.76 5.11 -4.60
CA HIS A 448 15.70 4.53 -3.80
C HIS A 448 15.44 5.40 -2.56
N LEU A 449 14.17 5.64 -2.24
CA LEU A 449 13.79 6.30 -0.99
C LEU A 449 13.68 5.26 0.12
N ILE A 450 14.61 5.32 1.07
CA ILE A 450 14.69 4.40 2.21
C ILE A 450 14.16 5.08 3.47
N ASP A 451 13.59 4.31 4.40
CA ASP A 451 13.04 4.83 5.66
C ASP A 451 14.10 5.56 6.49
N ASN A 452 15.25 4.90 6.69
CA ASN A 452 16.42 5.50 7.30
C ASN A 452 17.72 4.78 6.89
N SER A 453 18.86 5.40 7.18
CA SER A 453 20.19 5.00 6.71
C SER A 453 20.74 3.64 7.21
N THR A 454 20.17 3.00 8.25
CA THR A 454 20.63 1.67 8.69
C THR A 454 20.34 0.55 7.67
N PHE A 455 19.60 0.83 6.58
CA PHE A 455 19.48 -0.07 5.42
C PHE A 455 20.84 -0.51 4.82
N ARG A 456 21.94 0.25 5.04
CA ARG A 456 23.30 -0.20 4.68
C ARG A 456 23.66 -1.58 5.26
N GLU A 457 23.12 -1.93 6.42
CA GLU A 457 23.32 -3.22 7.08
C GLU A 457 22.66 -4.35 6.27
N VAL A 458 21.46 -4.12 5.74
CA VAL A 458 20.76 -5.06 4.83
C VAL A 458 21.56 -5.27 3.56
N VAL A 459 22.07 -4.19 2.95
CA VAL A 459 22.93 -4.28 1.76
C VAL A 459 24.20 -5.10 2.07
N ALA A 460 24.83 -4.88 3.22
CA ALA A 460 26.05 -5.56 3.64
C ALA A 460 25.89 -7.07 3.94
N ARG A 461 24.67 -7.55 4.24
CA ARG A 461 24.37 -8.99 4.40
C ARG A 461 23.78 -9.65 3.15
N GLU A 462 23.09 -8.92 2.28
CA GLU A 462 22.43 -9.49 1.09
C GLU A 462 23.28 -9.45 -0.21
N TYR A 463 24.21 -8.49 -0.34
CA TYR A 463 24.95 -8.24 -1.60
C TYR A 463 26.48 -8.31 -1.44
N THR A 464 26.95 -9.08 -0.47
CA THR A 464 28.37 -9.25 -0.14
C THR A 464 29.05 -10.39 -0.91
N LEU A 465 30.37 -10.51 -0.77
CA LEU A 465 31.16 -11.62 -1.29
C LEU A 465 32.31 -11.97 -0.34
N GLU A 466 32.35 -13.22 0.11
CA GLU A 466 33.34 -13.75 1.07
C GLU A 466 34.78 -13.31 0.77
N GLY A 467 35.38 -12.53 1.66
CA GLY A 467 36.77 -12.05 1.53
C GLY A 467 36.96 -10.82 0.63
N VAL A 468 35.89 -10.21 0.12
CA VAL A 468 35.91 -8.85 -0.46
C VAL A 468 35.36 -7.89 0.59
N ASP A 469 36.09 -6.81 0.89
CA ASP A 469 35.53 -5.70 1.65
C ASP A 469 34.64 -4.88 0.72
N THR A 470 33.36 -4.76 1.08
CA THR A 470 32.36 -4.01 0.32
C THR A 470 32.16 -2.58 0.83
N GLN A 471 32.77 -2.18 1.95
CA GLN A 471 32.64 -0.83 2.51
C GLN A 471 33.81 0.05 2.09
N ILE A 472 33.55 1.00 1.19
CA ILE A 472 34.57 1.77 0.48
C ILE A 472 34.63 3.20 1.03
N GLY A 473 35.62 3.45 1.90
CA GLY A 473 35.95 4.80 2.40
C GLY A 473 36.89 5.59 1.48
N SER A 474 37.66 4.91 0.63
CA SER A 474 38.69 5.52 -0.23
C SER A 474 38.88 4.78 -1.55
N ILE A 475 39.49 5.46 -2.53
CA ILE A 475 39.91 4.85 -3.80
C ILE A 475 40.91 3.69 -3.59
N LEU A 476 41.72 3.73 -2.52
CA LEU A 476 42.66 2.66 -2.21
C LEU A 476 41.98 1.41 -1.62
N GLU A 477 40.85 1.55 -0.92
CA GLU A 477 40.00 0.39 -0.59
C GLU A 477 39.29 -0.14 -1.84
N TYR A 478 38.81 0.75 -2.71
CA TYR A 478 38.20 0.38 -3.99
C TYR A 478 39.13 -0.46 -4.87
N GLU A 479 40.37 0.01 -5.10
CA GLU A 479 41.41 -0.71 -5.87
C GLU A 479 41.68 -2.11 -5.29
N LYS A 480 41.76 -2.26 -3.95
CA LYS A 480 41.94 -3.58 -3.30
C LYS A 480 40.72 -4.49 -3.51
N ALA A 481 39.51 -3.98 -3.32
CA ALA A 481 38.28 -4.73 -3.52
C ALA A 481 38.19 -5.25 -4.96
N LEU A 482 38.52 -4.41 -5.94
CA LEU A 482 38.62 -4.81 -7.34
C LEU A 482 39.68 -5.88 -7.59
N GLN A 483 40.89 -5.75 -7.03
CA GLN A 483 41.94 -6.76 -7.19
C GLN A 483 41.52 -8.13 -6.66
N THR A 484 40.77 -8.20 -5.55
CA THR A 484 40.19 -9.45 -5.04
C THR A 484 39.04 -9.95 -5.91
N LEU A 485 38.17 -9.06 -6.40
CA LEU A 485 37.09 -9.41 -7.34
C LEU A 485 37.63 -10.00 -8.65
N PHE A 486 38.73 -9.45 -9.19
CA PHE A 486 39.41 -9.94 -10.38
C PHE A 486 40.07 -11.31 -10.17
N GLN A 487 40.63 -11.59 -8.99
CA GLN A 487 41.10 -12.93 -8.62
C GLN A 487 39.96 -13.95 -8.50
N LYS A 488 38.79 -13.53 -7.98
CA LYS A 488 37.58 -14.37 -7.91
C LYS A 488 36.96 -14.62 -9.29
N ALA A 489 36.93 -13.62 -10.16
CA ALA A 489 36.56 -13.76 -11.57
C ALA A 489 37.45 -14.79 -12.27
N ALA A 490 38.77 -14.60 -12.22
CA ALA A 490 39.76 -15.47 -12.85
C ALA A 490 39.76 -16.93 -12.36
N SER A 491 39.26 -17.17 -11.13
CA SER A 491 39.10 -18.52 -10.56
C SER A 491 37.70 -19.11 -10.76
N GLY A 492 36.77 -18.38 -11.39
CA GLY A 492 35.38 -18.80 -11.55
C GLY A 492 34.59 -18.86 -10.23
N THR A 493 35.03 -18.14 -9.19
CA THR A 493 34.46 -18.16 -7.83
C THR A 493 33.60 -16.92 -7.52
N LEU A 494 33.03 -16.29 -8.56
CA LEU A 494 32.04 -15.22 -8.41
C LEU A 494 30.68 -15.77 -7.93
N PRO A 495 29.92 -14.98 -7.16
CA PRO A 495 28.56 -15.34 -6.77
C PRO A 495 27.63 -15.34 -8.00
N PRO A 496 26.47 -16.03 -7.94
CA PRO A 496 25.46 -15.97 -8.98
C PRO A 496 24.64 -14.67 -8.97
N HIS A 497 24.74 -13.86 -7.90
CA HIS A 497 23.98 -12.63 -7.66
C HIS A 497 24.83 -11.36 -7.85
N SER A 498 24.20 -10.18 -7.80
CA SER A 498 24.88 -8.89 -7.82
C SER A 498 25.75 -8.66 -6.58
N ILE A 499 26.82 -7.91 -6.76
CA ILE A 499 27.77 -7.50 -5.72
C ILE A 499 27.65 -5.98 -5.59
N VAL A 500 27.40 -5.48 -4.38
CA VAL A 500 27.30 -4.03 -4.15
C VAL A 500 28.53 -3.55 -3.38
N LEU A 501 29.23 -2.56 -3.93
CA LEU A 501 30.23 -1.79 -3.21
C LEU A 501 29.56 -0.54 -2.62
N ASP A 502 29.49 -0.49 -1.29
CA ASP A 502 28.97 0.64 -0.53
C ASP A 502 30.04 1.74 -0.47
N ILE A 503 29.89 2.74 -1.34
CA ILE A 503 30.75 3.93 -1.43
C ILE A 503 30.24 5.10 -0.56
N THR A 504 29.31 4.84 0.37
CA THR A 504 28.68 5.86 1.24
C THR A 504 29.71 6.79 1.90
N ASP A 505 30.76 6.24 2.49
CA ASP A 505 31.68 7.04 3.30
C ASP A 505 32.73 7.75 2.42
N LEU A 506 33.17 7.16 1.30
CA LEU A 506 33.88 7.87 0.21
C LEU A 506 33.06 9.06 -0.34
N PHE A 507 31.77 8.86 -0.57
CA PHE A 507 30.84 9.88 -1.07
C PHE A 507 30.68 11.05 -0.09
N LYS A 508 30.52 10.76 1.21
CA LYS A 508 30.50 11.77 2.28
C LYS A 508 31.81 12.54 2.40
N ILE A 509 32.95 11.86 2.31
CA ILE A 509 34.29 12.50 2.35
C ILE A 509 34.46 13.49 1.20
N ALA A 510 33.96 13.15 0.01
CA ALA A 510 33.96 14.04 -1.16
C ALA A 510 32.94 15.20 -1.09
N LYS A 511 32.01 15.18 -0.11
CA LYS A 511 30.98 16.21 0.14
C LYS A 511 30.10 16.52 -1.07
N LEU A 512 29.74 15.47 -1.81
CA LEU A 512 28.95 15.57 -3.03
C LEU A 512 27.45 15.70 -2.72
N ASP A 513 26.74 16.43 -3.59
CA ASP A 513 25.27 16.36 -3.66
C ASP A 513 24.85 15.11 -4.47
N PRO A 514 23.55 14.76 -4.51
CA PRO A 514 23.08 13.60 -5.28
C PRO A 514 23.43 13.61 -6.78
N LYS A 515 23.81 14.75 -7.37
CA LYS A 515 24.27 14.85 -8.77
C LYS A 515 25.75 14.50 -8.89
N GLY A 516 26.54 14.90 -7.91
CA GLY A 516 27.97 14.58 -7.82
C GLY A 516 28.26 13.08 -7.87
N ILE A 517 27.30 12.20 -7.52
CA ILE A 517 27.49 10.75 -7.66
C ILE A 517 27.76 10.32 -9.10
N VAL A 518 27.28 11.06 -10.11
CA VAL A 518 27.59 10.78 -11.52
C VAL A 518 29.08 11.00 -11.78
N GLY A 519 29.68 12.10 -11.30
CA GLY A 519 31.12 12.34 -11.44
C GLY A 519 31.99 11.39 -10.60
N MET A 520 31.52 10.97 -9.43
CA MET A 520 32.18 9.93 -8.64
C MET A 520 32.12 8.56 -9.34
N ARG A 521 30.94 8.18 -9.87
CA ARG A 521 30.77 6.98 -10.69
C ARG A 521 31.73 6.97 -11.87
N ASP A 522 31.81 8.05 -12.65
CA ASP A 522 32.68 8.12 -13.82
C ASP A 522 34.17 7.94 -13.45
N SER A 523 34.56 8.44 -12.27
CA SER A 523 35.89 8.23 -11.70
C SER A 523 36.13 6.76 -11.32
N LEU A 524 35.14 6.12 -10.68
CA LEU A 524 35.20 4.70 -10.29
C LEU A 524 35.15 3.75 -11.49
N GLU A 525 34.36 4.05 -12.54
CA GLU A 525 34.38 3.31 -13.82
C GLU A 525 35.76 3.41 -14.48
N THR A 526 36.40 4.57 -14.43
CA THR A 526 37.77 4.76 -14.95
C THR A 526 38.78 3.91 -14.15
N THR A 527 38.76 3.98 -12.81
CA THR A 527 39.62 3.14 -11.95
C THR A 527 39.37 1.65 -12.18
N PHE A 528 38.12 1.23 -12.38
CA PHE A 528 37.77 -0.16 -12.69
C PHE A 528 38.40 -0.64 -14.00
N LEU A 529 38.24 0.14 -15.06
CA LEU A 529 38.76 -0.20 -16.39
C LEU A 529 40.30 -0.20 -16.43
N ASP A 530 40.95 0.67 -15.65
CA ASP A 530 42.41 0.70 -15.51
C ASP A 530 42.96 -0.47 -14.70
N GLU A 531 42.35 -0.83 -13.56
CA GLU A 531 42.76 -2.00 -12.77
C GLU A 531 42.48 -3.32 -13.51
N ALA A 532 41.35 -3.43 -14.23
CA ALA A 532 41.04 -4.58 -15.07
C ALA A 532 42.07 -4.77 -16.18
N GLU A 533 42.49 -3.69 -16.85
CA GLU A 533 43.53 -3.74 -17.89
C GLU A 533 44.91 -4.12 -17.32
N LYS A 534 45.27 -3.62 -16.14
CA LYS A 534 46.50 -4.05 -15.43
C LYS A 534 46.44 -5.54 -15.09
N PHE A 535 45.31 -6.02 -14.56
CA PHE A 535 45.12 -7.41 -14.18
C PHE A 535 45.19 -8.36 -15.38
N LEU A 536 44.48 -8.07 -16.48
CA LEU A 536 44.44 -8.93 -17.66
C LEU A 536 45.78 -8.97 -18.41
N LYS A 537 46.55 -7.87 -18.40
CA LYS A 537 47.95 -7.87 -18.90
C LYS A 537 48.88 -8.75 -18.06
N ALA A 538 48.65 -8.83 -16.74
CA ALA A 538 49.40 -9.73 -15.87
C ALA A 538 48.95 -11.20 -15.98
N HIS A 539 47.69 -11.44 -16.36
CA HIS A 539 47.08 -12.77 -16.42
C HIS A 539 46.44 -13.06 -17.80
N PRO A 540 47.22 -13.11 -18.90
CA PRO A 540 46.71 -13.21 -20.27
C PRO A 540 46.03 -14.54 -20.64
N GLY A 541 45.93 -15.49 -19.70
CA GLY A 541 45.21 -16.76 -19.85
C GLY A 541 43.85 -16.78 -19.15
N VAL A 542 43.39 -15.65 -18.59
CA VAL A 542 42.07 -15.53 -17.93
C VAL A 542 40.97 -15.32 -18.96
N ASP A 543 39.82 -15.95 -18.73
CA ASP A 543 38.67 -15.89 -19.62
C ASP A 543 37.96 -14.53 -19.49
N GLN A 544 37.91 -13.76 -20.58
CA GLN A 544 37.29 -12.43 -20.60
C GLN A 544 35.78 -12.49 -20.36
N THR A 545 35.12 -13.64 -20.59
CA THR A 545 33.70 -13.83 -20.23
C THR A 545 33.46 -13.81 -18.72
N GLN A 546 34.44 -14.20 -17.89
CA GLN A 546 34.36 -14.10 -16.43
C GLN A 546 34.43 -12.62 -15.97
N PHE A 547 35.17 -11.79 -16.69
CA PHE A 547 35.24 -10.35 -16.45
C PHE A 547 33.96 -9.65 -16.90
N ALA A 548 33.42 -10.03 -18.06
CA ALA A 548 32.12 -9.57 -18.55
C ALA A 548 30.96 -9.96 -17.59
N ASP A 549 31.00 -11.13 -16.96
CA ASP A 549 30.06 -11.54 -15.90
C ASP A 549 30.22 -10.71 -14.61
N LEU A 550 31.46 -10.46 -14.16
CA LEU A 550 31.73 -9.53 -13.06
C LEU A 550 31.15 -8.14 -13.35
N MET A 551 31.40 -7.59 -14.54
CA MET A 551 30.86 -6.28 -14.93
C MET A 551 29.33 -6.24 -14.90
N ARG A 552 28.65 -7.33 -15.26
CA ARG A 552 27.18 -7.45 -15.17
C ARG A 552 26.66 -7.50 -13.73
N LYS A 553 27.43 -8.04 -12.79
CA LYS A 553 27.03 -8.24 -11.38
C LYS A 553 27.44 -7.10 -10.46
N LEU A 554 28.55 -6.41 -10.75
CA LEU A 554 29.10 -5.37 -9.91
C LEU A 554 28.28 -4.08 -9.99
N GLN A 555 27.92 -3.55 -8.82
CA GLN A 555 27.13 -2.34 -8.65
C GLN A 555 27.77 -1.46 -7.57
N ILE A 556 27.46 -0.16 -7.58
CA ILE A 556 27.86 0.78 -6.53
C ILE A 556 26.60 1.37 -5.86
N GLY A 557 26.67 1.55 -4.53
CA GLY A 557 25.61 2.14 -3.73
C GLY A 557 26.14 3.24 -2.82
N ALA A 558 25.39 4.32 -2.63
CA ALA A 558 25.71 5.36 -1.64
C ALA A 558 24.45 5.81 -0.88
N VAL A 559 24.45 5.71 0.44
CA VAL A 559 23.42 6.26 1.32
C VAL A 559 23.74 7.72 1.64
N THR A 560 22.85 8.63 1.24
CA THR A 560 22.95 10.07 1.48
C THR A 560 21.60 10.65 1.87
N GLN A 561 21.55 11.95 2.17
CA GLN A 561 20.30 12.67 2.43
C GLN A 561 19.97 13.66 1.32
N HIS A 562 18.68 13.70 0.95
CA HIS A 562 18.13 14.73 0.06
C HIS A 562 16.81 15.27 0.64
N GLN A 563 16.73 16.59 0.82
CA GLN A 563 15.62 17.28 1.49
C GLN A 563 15.18 16.63 2.83
N GLY A 564 16.13 16.14 3.63
CA GLY A 564 15.85 15.54 4.94
C GLY A 564 15.23 14.12 4.91
N MET A 565 15.24 13.45 3.76
CA MET A 565 14.97 12.02 3.64
C MET A 565 16.27 11.28 3.28
N ASP A 566 16.44 10.07 3.82
CA ASP A 566 17.54 9.17 3.44
C ASP A 566 17.27 8.56 2.05
N VAL A 567 18.31 8.48 1.24
CA VAL A 567 18.27 8.03 -0.16
C VAL A 567 19.45 7.10 -0.41
N LEU A 568 19.17 5.87 -0.86
CA LEU A 568 20.18 5.00 -1.44
C LEU A 568 20.30 5.31 -2.93
N LEU A 569 21.42 5.92 -3.34
CA LEU A 569 21.75 6.18 -4.73
C LEU A 569 22.46 4.95 -5.34
N THR A 570 21.94 4.49 -6.46
CA THR A 570 22.37 3.28 -7.20
C THR A 570 22.49 3.65 -8.69
N PRO A 571 23.48 4.46 -9.10
CA PRO A 571 23.58 4.92 -10.48
C PRO A 571 24.03 3.77 -11.41
N PRO A 572 23.48 3.68 -12.65
CA PRO A 572 23.90 2.66 -13.62
C PRO A 572 25.41 2.65 -13.86
N PHE A 573 26.05 1.58 -13.41
CA PHE A 573 27.51 1.40 -13.40
C PHE A 573 27.97 0.54 -14.58
N LEU A 574 29.10 0.89 -15.20
CA LEU A 574 29.82 0.20 -16.29
C LEU A 574 29.07 0.01 -17.63
N PHE A 575 27.75 0.06 -17.68
CA PHE A 575 26.97 -0.14 -18.92
C PHE A 575 26.64 1.14 -19.68
N ARG A 576 26.46 2.28 -18.98
CA ARG A 576 25.92 3.49 -19.62
C ARG A 576 26.87 4.12 -20.64
N SER A 577 28.18 3.88 -20.47
CA SER A 577 29.25 4.35 -21.37
C SER A 577 29.19 3.69 -22.76
N LEU A 578 28.64 2.47 -22.88
CA LEU A 578 28.36 1.82 -24.17
C LEU A 578 27.20 2.50 -24.91
N GLU A 579 26.08 2.68 -24.22
CA GLU A 579 24.82 3.16 -24.80
C GLU A 579 24.95 4.60 -25.30
N SER A 580 25.44 5.52 -24.45
CA SER A 580 25.51 6.95 -24.79
C SER A 580 26.63 7.30 -25.77
N SER A 581 27.51 6.35 -26.13
CA SER A 581 28.63 6.56 -27.05
C SER A 581 28.46 5.89 -28.42
N GLY A 582 27.41 5.09 -28.61
CA GLY A 582 27.28 4.24 -29.80
C GLY A 582 28.36 3.14 -29.86
N GLY A 583 28.81 2.64 -28.70
CA GLY A 583 29.81 1.57 -28.60
C GLY A 583 31.26 2.01 -28.85
N LYS A 584 31.61 3.26 -28.51
CA LYS A 584 32.99 3.80 -28.57
C LYS A 584 33.28 4.76 -27.42
N VAL A 585 33.87 4.26 -26.34
CA VAL A 585 34.28 5.13 -25.22
C VAL A 585 35.49 5.96 -25.64
N LEU A 586 35.31 7.27 -25.78
CA LEU A 586 36.35 8.20 -26.25
C LEU A 586 37.52 8.28 -25.26
N GLY A 587 38.62 7.61 -25.60
CA GLY A 587 39.84 7.55 -24.79
C GLY A 587 40.11 6.17 -24.17
N ALA A 588 39.15 5.24 -24.24
CA ALA A 588 39.37 3.87 -23.77
C ALA A 588 40.41 3.12 -24.61
N SER A 589 41.09 2.17 -23.99
CA SER A 589 42.00 1.27 -24.68
C SER A 589 41.23 0.25 -25.54
N ALA A 590 41.90 -0.34 -26.52
CA ALA A 590 41.30 -1.40 -27.34
C ALA A 590 40.84 -2.64 -26.53
N LEU A 591 41.41 -2.86 -25.34
CA LEU A 591 41.02 -3.94 -24.43
C LEU A 591 39.78 -3.55 -23.61
N GLN A 592 39.73 -2.33 -23.07
CA GLN A 592 38.55 -1.81 -22.36
C GLN A 592 37.32 -1.80 -23.31
N ASP A 593 37.55 -1.34 -24.54
CA ASP A 593 36.57 -1.31 -25.64
C ASP A 593 36.17 -2.74 -26.08
N GLN A 594 37.03 -3.76 -25.92
CA GLN A 594 36.70 -5.18 -26.10
C GLN A 594 35.84 -5.74 -24.96
N LEU A 595 36.25 -5.55 -23.70
CA LEU A 595 35.52 -6.03 -22.51
C LEU A 595 34.09 -5.48 -22.46
N LEU A 596 33.92 -4.19 -22.75
CA LEU A 596 32.61 -3.55 -22.84
C LEU A 596 31.75 -4.17 -23.95
N ARG A 597 32.33 -4.47 -25.12
CA ARG A 597 31.63 -5.21 -26.18
C ARG A 597 31.24 -6.61 -25.73
N GLU A 598 32.16 -7.38 -25.15
CA GLU A 598 31.88 -8.74 -24.69
C GLU A 598 30.80 -8.80 -23.60
N ALA A 599 30.80 -7.85 -22.65
CA ALA A 599 29.72 -7.71 -21.65
C ALA A 599 28.35 -7.42 -22.29
N SER A 600 28.32 -6.70 -23.42
CA SER A 600 27.10 -6.44 -24.20
C SER A 600 26.67 -7.60 -25.11
N THR A 601 27.60 -8.47 -25.54
CA THR A 601 27.33 -9.58 -26.48
C THR A 601 27.27 -10.96 -25.81
N LEU A 602 27.59 -11.08 -24.52
CA LEU A 602 27.40 -12.30 -23.74
C LEU A 602 25.97 -12.85 -23.97
N PRO A 603 25.81 -14.11 -24.43
CA PRO A 603 24.51 -14.66 -24.77
C PRO A 603 23.50 -14.51 -23.62
N LYS A 604 22.25 -14.21 -23.98
CA LYS A 604 21.11 -14.25 -23.03
C LYS A 604 20.75 -15.69 -22.64
N ASP A 605 21.50 -16.65 -23.16
CA ASP A 605 21.15 -18.06 -23.28
C ASP A 605 21.47 -18.88 -22.02
N VAL A 606 22.01 -18.25 -20.97
CA VAL A 606 22.02 -18.84 -19.62
C VAL A 606 20.57 -19.11 -19.21
N LYS A 607 20.21 -20.38 -18.96
CA LYS A 607 18.82 -20.81 -18.70
C LYS A 607 18.32 -20.50 -17.31
N VAL A 608 18.37 -19.21 -16.96
CA VAL A 608 17.68 -18.58 -15.82
C VAL A 608 16.82 -17.47 -16.42
N ASP A 609 15.56 -17.81 -16.71
CA ASP A 609 14.50 -16.96 -17.25
C ASP A 609 14.88 -16.02 -18.41
N GLN A 610 15.12 -16.63 -19.56
CA GLN A 610 15.60 -16.00 -20.82
C GLN A 610 14.67 -14.91 -21.39
N GLU A 611 13.46 -14.71 -20.84
CA GLU A 611 12.49 -13.71 -21.32
C GLU A 611 12.68 -12.31 -20.69
N ARG A 612 13.57 -12.14 -19.69
CA ARG A 612 13.78 -10.85 -18.99
C ARG A 612 15.23 -10.33 -19.07
N THR A 613 15.56 -9.57 -20.14
CA THR A 613 16.47 -8.38 -20.16
C THR A 613 16.67 -7.88 -21.61
N PRO A 614 16.75 -6.57 -21.87
CA PRO A 614 17.89 -5.73 -21.47
C PRO A 614 17.64 -4.87 -20.22
N ASN A 615 18.71 -4.31 -19.65
CA ASN A 615 18.83 -3.56 -18.39
C ASN A 615 19.07 -4.41 -17.13
N THR A 616 20.30 -4.92 -16.99
CA THR A 616 20.85 -5.50 -15.74
C THR A 616 20.63 -4.59 -14.54
N HIS A 617 20.79 -3.28 -14.73
CA HIS A 617 20.53 -2.27 -13.70
C HIS A 617 19.09 -2.26 -13.19
N MET A 618 18.09 -2.43 -14.06
CA MET A 618 16.68 -2.43 -13.65
C MET A 618 16.32 -3.69 -12.86
N TRP A 619 16.94 -4.83 -13.18
CA TRP A 619 16.83 -6.03 -12.36
C TRP A 619 17.44 -5.82 -10.96
N PHE A 620 18.61 -5.19 -10.87
CA PHE A 620 19.24 -4.85 -9.59
C PHE A 620 18.39 -3.85 -8.78
N PHE A 621 17.83 -2.82 -9.43
CA PHE A 621 16.89 -1.88 -8.81
C PHE A 621 15.68 -2.62 -8.20
N ASN A 622 15.04 -3.51 -8.96
CA ASN A 622 13.92 -4.31 -8.47
C ASN A 622 14.33 -5.25 -7.31
N ALA A 623 15.55 -5.78 -7.33
CA ALA A 623 16.09 -6.59 -6.24
C ALA A 623 16.26 -5.76 -4.96
N ILE A 624 16.80 -4.54 -5.05
CA ILE A 624 16.94 -3.63 -3.89
C ILE A 624 15.56 -3.22 -3.35
N GLU A 625 14.56 -2.97 -4.21
CA GLU A 625 13.18 -2.75 -3.74
C GLU A 625 12.62 -3.98 -2.99
N HIS A 626 12.90 -5.20 -3.46
CA HIS A 626 12.51 -6.44 -2.80
C HIS A 626 13.20 -6.59 -1.42
N SER A 627 14.49 -6.24 -1.31
CA SER A 627 15.20 -6.17 -0.02
C SER A 627 14.58 -5.14 0.93
N MET A 628 14.27 -3.92 0.44
CA MET A 628 13.60 -2.87 1.23
C MET A 628 12.21 -3.30 1.72
N ILE A 629 11.49 -4.10 0.91
CA ILE A 629 10.18 -4.67 1.24
C ILE A 629 10.28 -5.61 2.43
N HIS A 630 11.11 -6.67 2.34
CA HIS A 630 11.14 -7.71 3.38
C HIS A 630 11.88 -7.28 4.64
N SER A 631 12.87 -6.39 4.53
CA SER A 631 13.55 -5.81 5.70
C SER A 631 12.77 -4.66 6.37
N GLY A 632 11.69 -4.18 5.77
CA GLY A 632 10.87 -3.09 6.35
C GLY A 632 11.49 -1.69 6.26
N TYR A 633 12.44 -1.47 5.35
CA TYR A 633 13.08 -0.17 5.08
C TYR A 633 12.47 0.61 3.92
N ARG A 634 11.42 0.09 3.27
CA ARG A 634 10.63 0.85 2.29
C ARG A 634 9.77 1.89 3.02
N LEU A 635 9.72 3.13 2.52
CA LEU A 635 8.89 4.18 3.10
C LEU A 635 7.44 3.72 3.33
N ASP A 636 6.92 3.96 4.52
CA ASP A 636 5.49 3.89 4.77
C ASP A 636 4.76 5.10 4.11
N PRO A 637 3.43 5.08 3.93
CA PRO A 637 2.67 6.19 3.36
C PRO A 637 2.81 7.53 4.06
N ILE A 638 3.00 7.55 5.39
CA ILE A 638 3.22 8.77 6.16
C ILE A 638 4.59 9.35 5.81
N GLN A 639 5.66 8.55 5.80
CA GLN A 639 6.98 9.01 5.36
C GLN A 639 6.99 9.35 3.86
N ALA A 640 6.26 8.63 3.01
CA ALA A 640 6.14 8.92 1.58
C ALA A 640 5.40 10.24 1.31
N ARG A 641 4.30 10.52 2.03
CA ARG A 641 3.58 11.81 1.94
C ARG A 641 4.42 12.95 2.48
N LYS A 642 5.13 12.74 3.60
CA LYS A 642 6.09 13.69 4.18
C LYS A 642 7.21 14.00 3.18
N ALA A 643 7.85 12.98 2.61
CA ALA A 643 8.86 13.13 1.56
C ALA A 643 8.30 13.92 0.36
N TRP A 644 7.09 13.58 -0.12
CA TRP A 644 6.48 14.33 -1.22
C TRP A 644 6.30 15.82 -0.90
N LEU A 645 5.94 16.15 0.35
CA LEU A 645 5.82 17.53 0.83
C LEU A 645 7.16 18.28 0.97
N GLU A 646 8.30 17.61 0.83
CA GLU A 646 9.63 18.24 0.72
C GLU A 646 9.98 18.63 -0.73
N VAL A 647 9.25 18.11 -1.74
CA VAL A 647 9.51 18.37 -3.17
C VAL A 647 8.30 18.92 -3.95
N ALA A 648 7.10 18.93 -3.36
CA ALA A 648 5.88 19.52 -3.94
C ALA A 648 4.93 20.07 -2.85
N ASP A 649 4.17 21.12 -3.16
CA ASP A 649 3.14 21.64 -2.25
C ASP A 649 1.85 20.78 -2.32
N PRO A 650 1.00 20.75 -1.27
CA PRO A 650 -0.20 19.92 -1.24
C PRO A 650 -1.21 20.26 -2.35
N THR A 651 -1.25 21.50 -2.88
CA THR A 651 -2.11 21.85 -4.01
C THR A 651 -1.63 21.21 -5.30
N ALA A 652 -0.32 21.18 -5.55
CA ALA A 652 0.27 20.46 -6.68
C ALA A 652 0.07 18.93 -6.56
N ILE A 653 0.18 18.38 -5.34
CA ILE A 653 -0.06 16.95 -5.06
C ILE A 653 -1.51 16.56 -5.37
N LEU A 654 -2.49 17.30 -4.84
CA LEU A 654 -3.92 17.06 -5.12
C LEU A 654 -4.26 17.28 -6.60
N GLY A 655 -3.65 18.31 -7.21
CA GLY A 655 -3.77 18.60 -8.64
C GLY A 655 -3.29 17.47 -9.56
N LYS A 656 -2.20 16.76 -9.21
CA LYS A 656 -1.69 15.62 -10.00
C LYS A 656 -2.69 14.45 -10.08
N TYR A 657 -3.60 14.33 -9.10
CA TYR A 657 -4.68 13.33 -9.11
C TYR A 657 -6.03 13.86 -9.63
N GLY A 658 -6.09 15.12 -10.09
CA GLY A 658 -7.34 15.74 -10.54
C GLY A 658 -8.35 16.00 -9.42
N ILE A 659 -7.91 15.99 -8.16
CA ILE A 659 -8.78 16.23 -7.00
C ILE A 659 -9.13 17.72 -6.96
N GLN A 660 -10.41 18.05 -7.08
CA GLN A 660 -10.85 19.44 -7.06
C GLN A 660 -10.58 20.09 -5.69
N MET A 661 -10.10 21.33 -5.69
CA MET A 661 -9.90 22.08 -4.46
C MET A 661 -11.24 22.61 -3.95
N THR A 662 -11.64 22.17 -2.76
CA THR A 662 -12.84 22.62 -2.05
C THR A 662 -12.51 23.56 -0.90
N GLU A 663 -13.46 24.41 -0.55
CA GLU A 663 -13.48 25.22 0.66
C GLU A 663 -14.82 25.07 1.38
N LEU A 664 -14.87 25.39 2.67
CA LEU A 664 -16.11 25.41 3.42
C LEU A 664 -17.06 26.45 2.81
N ALA A 665 -18.35 26.13 2.71
CA ALA A 665 -19.38 27.05 2.22
C ALA A 665 -19.48 28.35 3.04
N THR A 666 -18.94 28.35 4.26
CA THR A 666 -18.84 29.48 5.19
C THR A 666 -17.41 29.99 5.38
N SER A 667 -16.49 29.73 4.44
CA SER A 667 -15.09 30.19 4.52
C SER A 667 -14.93 31.71 4.72
N ASP A 668 -15.95 32.48 4.31
CA ASP A 668 -16.08 33.93 4.48
C ASP A 668 -16.45 34.38 5.91
N LYS A 669 -16.65 33.43 6.84
CA LYS A 669 -17.12 33.67 8.21
C LYS A 669 -16.24 32.92 9.21
N PRO A 670 -16.13 33.40 10.46
CA PRO A 670 -15.55 32.60 11.54
C PRO A 670 -16.35 31.31 11.76
N THR A 671 -15.66 30.18 11.91
CA THR A 671 -16.30 28.91 12.26
C THR A 671 -17.01 29.02 13.62
N PRO A 672 -18.28 28.59 13.75
CA PRO A 672 -19.03 28.70 14.99
C PRO A 672 -18.33 27.99 16.16
N LYS A 673 -18.24 28.66 17.31
CA LYS A 673 -17.72 28.05 18.54
C LYS A 673 -18.76 27.08 19.10
N VAL A 674 -18.48 25.78 18.99
CA VAL A 674 -19.37 24.67 19.41
C VAL A 674 -19.21 24.35 20.90
N PHE A 675 -17.97 24.34 21.39
CA PHE A 675 -17.64 24.12 22.80
C PHE A 675 -16.62 25.15 23.29
N THR A 676 -16.61 25.42 24.60
CA THR A 676 -15.66 26.35 25.23
C THR A 676 -14.38 25.68 25.71
N SER A 677 -14.44 24.39 26.03
CA SER A 677 -13.30 23.52 26.31
C SER A 677 -13.48 22.10 25.75
N PHE A 678 -12.39 21.35 25.62
CA PHE A 678 -12.41 19.91 25.32
C PHE A 678 -13.17 19.11 26.41
N ALA A 679 -13.15 19.58 27.66
CA ALA A 679 -13.90 18.95 28.74
C ALA A 679 -15.41 19.10 28.55
N ASP A 680 -15.90 20.17 27.90
CA ASP A 680 -17.32 20.34 27.59
C ASP A 680 -17.82 19.26 26.63
N LEU A 681 -16.99 18.90 25.62
CA LEU A 681 -17.27 17.86 24.65
C LEU A 681 -17.37 16.48 25.31
N ILE A 682 -16.46 16.16 26.24
CA ILE A 682 -16.46 14.89 26.99
C ILE A 682 -17.61 14.83 28.01
N GLN A 683 -18.05 15.98 28.55
CA GLN A 683 -19.23 16.08 29.42
C GLN A 683 -20.56 16.12 28.65
N HIS A 684 -20.55 16.15 27.31
CA HIS A 684 -21.76 16.25 26.52
C HIS A 684 -22.55 14.91 26.55
N PRO A 685 -23.89 14.91 26.74
CA PRO A 685 -24.69 13.67 26.87
C PRO A 685 -24.57 12.66 25.71
N THR A 686 -24.14 13.10 24.52
CA THR A 686 -23.83 12.20 23.39
C THR A 686 -22.63 11.29 23.67
N PHE A 687 -21.61 11.79 24.35
CA PHE A 687 -20.43 11.00 24.74
C PHE A 687 -20.85 9.85 25.67
N ASP A 688 -21.62 10.20 26.70
CA ASP A 688 -22.29 9.29 27.63
C ASP A 688 -23.14 8.20 26.93
N GLN A 689 -23.88 8.58 25.88
CA GLN A 689 -24.71 7.65 25.09
C GLN A 689 -23.88 6.72 24.21
N PHE A 690 -22.78 7.22 23.64
CA PHE A 690 -21.87 6.46 22.79
C PHE A 690 -21.05 5.45 23.63
N GLU A 691 -20.52 5.86 24.78
CA GLU A 691 -19.83 4.97 25.73
C GLU A 691 -20.73 3.80 26.16
N LYS A 692 -22.00 4.08 26.48
CA LYS A 692 -22.94 3.07 27.00
C LYS A 692 -23.30 1.97 26.00
N LEU A 693 -22.93 2.11 24.72
CA LEU A 693 -23.04 1.03 23.73
C LEU A 693 -22.18 -0.19 24.09
N ALA A 694 -21.02 0.01 24.74
CA ALA A 694 -20.14 -1.09 25.16
C ALA A 694 -20.68 -1.89 26.36
N ASN A 695 -21.54 -1.25 27.17
CA ASN A 695 -22.10 -1.83 28.39
C ASN A 695 -23.39 -2.65 28.16
N ASP A 696 -23.90 -2.73 26.92
CA ASP A 696 -25.06 -3.56 26.60
C ASP A 696 -24.65 -5.04 26.48
N PRO A 697 -25.13 -5.94 27.35
CA PRO A 697 -24.75 -7.35 27.31
C PRO A 697 -25.21 -8.05 26.04
N THR A 698 -26.27 -7.57 25.38
CA THR A 698 -26.82 -8.13 24.13
C THR A 698 -26.12 -7.59 22.87
N ALA A 699 -25.28 -6.56 23.00
CA ALA A 699 -24.64 -5.91 21.87
C ALA A 699 -23.67 -6.84 21.09
N PRO A 700 -23.58 -6.70 19.76
CA PRO A 700 -22.61 -7.43 18.93
C PRO A 700 -21.16 -7.00 19.25
N PRO A 701 -20.16 -7.82 18.91
CA PRO A 701 -18.77 -7.62 19.36
C PRO A 701 -18.17 -6.25 19.03
N TYR A 702 -18.48 -5.69 17.85
CA TYR A 702 -17.99 -4.36 17.45
C TYR A 702 -18.45 -3.22 18.36
N LEU A 703 -19.66 -3.29 18.93
CA LEU A 703 -20.16 -2.30 19.89
C LEU A 703 -19.52 -2.44 21.28
N LYS A 704 -18.94 -3.59 21.62
CA LYS A 704 -18.28 -3.82 22.91
C LYS A 704 -16.85 -3.26 22.90
N ALA A 705 -16.08 -3.53 21.84
CA ALA A 705 -14.71 -3.04 21.74
C ALA A 705 -14.60 -1.56 21.33
N LEU A 706 -15.27 -1.15 20.24
CA LEU A 706 -14.93 0.11 19.55
C LEU A 706 -15.35 1.40 20.28
N PRO A 707 -16.54 1.51 20.91
CA PRO A 707 -16.88 2.69 21.70
C PRO A 707 -15.94 2.88 22.88
N GLN A 708 -15.66 1.82 23.64
CA GLN A 708 -14.82 1.88 24.84
C GLN A 708 -13.39 2.32 24.53
N ALA A 709 -12.77 1.73 23.50
CA ALA A 709 -11.47 2.18 23.00
C ALA A 709 -11.52 3.66 22.57
N THR A 710 -12.51 4.04 21.77
CA THR A 710 -12.61 5.40 21.21
C THR A 710 -12.87 6.46 22.28
N THR A 711 -13.69 6.17 23.31
CA THR A 711 -13.92 7.08 24.44
C THR A 711 -12.71 7.20 25.36
N LYS A 712 -11.94 6.11 25.55
CA LYS A 712 -10.65 6.14 26.25
C LYS A 712 -9.63 7.03 25.53
N LEU A 713 -9.45 6.88 24.21
CA LEU A 713 -8.57 7.78 23.42
C LEU A 713 -9.01 9.24 23.54
N LEU A 714 -10.30 9.53 23.34
CA LEU A 714 -10.85 10.87 23.50
C LEU A 714 -10.63 11.44 24.92
N ARG A 715 -10.69 10.62 25.98
CA ARG A 715 -10.35 11.06 27.34
C ARG A 715 -8.86 11.33 27.53
N GLY A 716 -7.96 10.58 26.90
CA GLY A 716 -6.51 10.80 27.00
C GLY A 716 -6.06 12.19 26.52
N LEU A 717 -6.84 12.83 25.64
CA LEU A 717 -6.63 14.22 25.23
C LEU A 717 -6.89 15.25 26.36
N LEU A 718 -7.55 14.87 27.46
CA LEU A 718 -7.70 15.71 28.67
C LEU A 718 -6.45 15.74 29.56
N ASP A 719 -5.52 14.79 29.39
CA ASP A 719 -4.30 14.70 30.19
C ASP A 719 -3.13 15.50 29.57
N TYR A 720 -3.16 15.73 28.25
CA TYR A 720 -2.24 16.64 27.57
C TYR A 720 -2.33 18.06 28.16
N ASN A 721 -1.19 18.59 28.63
CA ASN A 721 -1.06 19.97 29.12
C ASN A 721 -2.10 20.37 30.20
N LYS A 722 -2.49 19.41 31.05
CA LYS A 722 -3.52 19.54 32.09
C LYS A 722 -3.31 20.68 33.12
N GLY A 723 -2.09 21.20 33.23
CA GLY A 723 -1.74 22.35 34.09
C GLY A 723 -1.56 23.70 33.37
N THR A 724 -1.57 23.73 32.03
CA THR A 724 -1.19 24.90 31.20
C THR A 724 -2.30 25.38 30.26
N GLY A 725 -3.48 24.74 30.30
CA GLY A 725 -4.68 25.09 29.52
C GLY A 725 -5.12 24.02 28.51
N GLY A 726 -4.46 22.87 28.49
CA GLY A 726 -4.86 21.70 27.70
C GLY A 726 -4.85 21.89 26.20
N VAL A 727 -5.60 21.02 25.51
CA VAL A 727 -5.81 21.03 24.05
C VAL A 727 -6.28 22.39 23.55
N ASP A 728 -7.27 23.00 24.20
CA ASP A 728 -7.85 24.28 23.77
C ASP A 728 -6.80 25.38 23.67
N LYS A 729 -6.01 25.58 24.73
CA LYS A 729 -4.98 26.61 24.74
C LYS A 729 -3.83 26.28 23.78
N ALA A 730 -3.41 25.03 23.69
CA ALA A 730 -2.32 24.63 22.79
C ALA A 730 -2.68 24.76 21.30
N MET A 731 -3.95 24.57 20.94
CA MET A 731 -4.46 24.84 19.58
C MET A 731 -4.59 26.35 19.34
N ALA A 732 -5.18 27.10 20.28
CA ALA A 732 -5.34 28.55 20.15
C ALA A 732 -4.01 29.31 20.06
N ASP A 733 -3.02 28.95 20.89
CA ASP A 733 -1.66 29.52 20.86
C ASP A 733 -0.94 29.27 19.52
N GLN A 734 -1.36 28.26 18.76
CA GLN A 734 -0.86 27.92 17.42
C GLN A 734 -1.71 28.48 16.27
N GLY A 735 -2.81 29.18 16.56
CA GLY A 735 -3.75 29.67 15.55
C GLY A 735 -4.67 28.59 14.94
N LEU A 736 -4.85 27.46 15.63
CA LEU A 736 -5.58 26.28 15.17
C LEU A 736 -7.04 26.22 15.68
N ASP A 737 -7.58 27.31 16.24
CA ASP A 737 -8.95 27.39 16.76
C ASP A 737 -10.02 26.87 15.79
N GLU A 738 -9.89 27.19 14.49
CA GLU A 738 -10.85 26.76 13.47
C GLU A 738 -10.77 25.25 13.18
N VAL A 739 -9.58 24.65 13.26
CA VAL A 739 -9.40 23.19 13.18
C VAL A 739 -10.07 22.54 14.39
N LEU A 740 -9.78 23.05 15.60
CA LEU A 740 -10.31 22.49 16.85
C LEU A 740 -11.84 22.53 16.91
N GLN A 741 -12.46 23.68 16.62
CA GLN A 741 -13.92 23.83 16.63
C GLN A 741 -14.61 22.99 15.53
N THR A 742 -13.92 22.74 14.41
CA THR A 742 -14.40 21.80 13.39
C THR A 742 -14.30 20.35 13.87
N SER A 743 -13.18 19.94 14.47
CA SER A 743 -13.04 18.60 15.06
C SER A 743 -14.07 18.35 16.17
N TYR A 744 -14.40 19.37 16.98
CA TYR A 744 -15.49 19.32 17.96
C TYR A 744 -16.86 19.03 17.34
N PHE A 745 -17.22 19.74 16.27
CA PHE A 745 -18.45 19.47 15.53
C PHE A 745 -18.49 18.03 14.98
N ARG A 746 -17.37 17.58 14.40
CA ARG A 746 -17.26 16.26 13.76
C ARG A 746 -17.26 15.11 14.76
N ILE A 747 -16.53 15.21 15.87
CA ILE A 747 -16.55 14.22 16.95
C ILE A 747 -17.97 14.09 17.53
N LEU A 748 -18.64 15.21 17.83
CA LEU A 748 -20.00 15.20 18.36
C LEU A 748 -21.00 14.52 17.42
N ASN A 749 -20.97 14.90 16.13
CA ASN A 749 -21.87 14.34 15.11
C ASN A 749 -21.57 12.87 14.82
N ALA A 750 -20.31 12.46 14.82
CA ALA A 750 -19.93 11.06 14.60
C ALA A 750 -20.37 10.17 15.77
N MET A 751 -20.19 10.58 17.03
CA MET A 751 -20.72 9.84 18.18
C MET A 751 -22.26 9.71 18.11
N ALA A 752 -22.98 10.80 17.78
CA ALA A 752 -24.43 10.76 17.63
C ALA A 752 -24.87 9.81 16.49
N SER A 753 -24.16 9.85 15.36
CA SER A 753 -24.43 9.01 14.19
C SER A 753 -24.07 7.55 14.43
N ALA A 754 -23.06 7.25 15.27
CA ALA A 754 -22.71 5.90 15.71
C ALA A 754 -23.82 5.31 16.60
N VAL A 755 -24.33 6.06 17.58
CA VAL A 755 -25.46 5.65 18.42
C VAL A 755 -26.72 5.35 17.58
N GLN A 756 -26.96 6.11 16.51
CA GLN A 756 -28.03 5.85 15.54
C GLN A 756 -27.76 4.59 14.69
N ASN A 757 -26.52 4.39 14.22
CA ASN A 757 -26.11 3.26 13.38
C ASN A 757 -25.73 1.98 14.15
N ARG A 758 -25.96 1.89 15.46
CA ARG A 758 -25.57 0.75 16.30
C ARG A 758 -26.10 -0.64 15.88
N ASN A 759 -27.05 -0.69 14.93
CA ASN A 759 -27.58 -1.93 14.33
C ASN A 759 -27.08 -2.15 12.87
N ASN A 760 -26.09 -1.37 12.42
CA ASN A 760 -25.57 -1.34 11.05
C ASN A 760 -24.04 -1.20 11.10
N LEU A 761 -23.32 -2.33 11.05
CA LEU A 761 -21.86 -2.36 11.22
C LEU A 761 -21.14 -1.37 10.29
N VAL A 762 -21.48 -1.30 9.00
CA VAL A 762 -20.76 -0.42 8.07
C VAL A 762 -21.07 1.06 8.34
N GLY A 763 -22.34 1.40 8.60
CA GLY A 763 -22.73 2.75 8.97
C GLY A 763 -22.14 3.21 10.31
N PHE A 764 -21.92 2.28 11.24
CA PHE A 764 -21.25 2.52 12.52
C PHE A 764 -19.73 2.68 12.36
N MET A 765 -19.08 1.77 11.62
CA MET A 765 -17.64 1.80 11.34
C MET A 765 -17.20 3.12 10.73
N ASN A 766 -17.96 3.65 9.75
CA ASN A 766 -17.71 4.98 9.19
C ASN A 766 -17.58 6.07 10.25
N GLN A 767 -18.37 6.01 11.34
CA GLN A 767 -18.32 7.01 12.39
C GLN A 767 -17.15 6.77 13.36
N ILE A 768 -16.77 5.52 13.61
CA ILE A 768 -15.52 5.20 14.34
C ILE A 768 -14.30 5.69 13.56
N GLU A 769 -14.29 5.54 12.24
CA GLU A 769 -13.23 6.07 11.38
C GLU A 769 -13.16 7.60 11.45
N VAL A 770 -14.29 8.32 11.41
CA VAL A 770 -14.33 9.78 11.62
C VAL A 770 -13.78 10.15 13.01
N LEU A 771 -14.18 9.42 14.06
CA LEU A 771 -13.74 9.69 15.44
C LEU A 771 -12.23 9.48 15.60
N GLN A 772 -11.71 8.35 15.15
CA GLN A 772 -10.28 8.06 15.24
C GLN A 772 -9.45 8.95 14.30
N GLN A 773 -9.99 9.38 13.16
CA GLN A 773 -9.36 10.40 12.32
C GLN A 773 -9.26 11.74 13.06
N GLN A 774 -10.28 12.17 13.81
CA GLN A 774 -10.17 13.42 14.59
C GLN A 774 -9.22 13.30 15.78
N VAL A 775 -9.13 12.13 16.42
CA VAL A 775 -8.05 11.85 17.39
C VAL A 775 -6.67 11.95 16.71
N ALA A 776 -6.47 11.30 15.56
CA ALA A 776 -5.21 11.34 14.81
C ALA A 776 -4.82 12.76 14.37
N THR A 777 -5.78 13.55 13.89
CA THR A 777 -5.60 14.96 13.50
C THR A 777 -5.17 15.83 14.69
N LEU A 778 -5.80 15.67 15.87
CA LEU A 778 -5.40 16.42 17.07
C LEU A 778 -4.02 15.98 17.61
N VAL A 779 -3.78 14.67 17.70
CA VAL A 779 -2.52 14.08 18.18
C VAL A 779 -1.34 14.49 17.27
N SER A 780 -1.52 14.51 15.94
CA SER A 780 -0.47 14.88 14.97
C SER A 780 -0.10 16.37 14.97
N LEU A 781 -1.01 17.24 15.41
CA LEU A 781 -0.76 18.69 15.48
C LEU A 781 -0.13 19.08 16.82
N LEU A 782 -0.53 18.42 17.91
CA LEU A 782 -0.13 18.74 19.28
C LEU A 782 1.18 18.09 19.76
N ASP A 783 1.61 16.99 19.13
CA ASP A 783 2.67 16.07 19.60
C ASP A 783 2.62 15.82 21.12
N PRO A 784 1.55 15.18 21.63
CA PRO A 784 1.33 15.04 23.06
C PRO A 784 2.34 14.18 23.84
N HIS A 785 3.18 13.41 23.16
CA HIS A 785 4.04 12.38 23.75
C HIS A 785 5.53 12.56 23.48
N GLY A 786 6.36 12.12 24.43
CA GLY A 786 7.79 11.88 24.25
C GLY A 786 8.09 10.58 23.48
N ASN A 787 9.37 10.29 23.27
CA ASN A 787 9.81 9.02 22.66
C ASN A 787 9.60 7.83 23.62
N ASP A 788 9.79 8.08 24.92
CA ASP A 788 9.88 7.05 25.94
C ASP A 788 8.51 6.66 26.53
N ASP A 789 7.51 7.53 26.41
CA ASP A 789 6.16 7.40 26.99
C ASP A 789 5.46 6.06 26.62
N PHE A 790 5.65 5.56 25.40
CA PHE A 790 5.15 4.23 25.01
C PHE A 790 5.90 3.11 25.73
N GLY A 791 7.22 3.23 25.84
CA GLY A 791 8.07 2.24 26.48
C GLY A 791 7.77 2.12 27.97
N ASP A 792 7.64 3.25 28.66
CA ASP A 792 7.24 3.31 30.06
C ASP A 792 5.81 2.78 30.27
N SER A 793 4.85 3.17 29.42
CA SER A 793 3.47 2.71 29.53
C SER A 793 3.30 1.22 29.21
N LEU A 794 4.10 0.64 28.30
CA LEU A 794 4.06 -0.79 28.03
C LEU A 794 4.77 -1.58 29.14
N ARG A 795 5.96 -1.13 29.56
CA ARG A 795 6.71 -1.71 30.69
C ARG A 795 5.83 -1.79 31.93
N SER A 796 5.18 -0.68 32.31
CA SER A 796 4.31 -0.59 33.49
C SER A 796 3.08 -1.51 33.45
N ARG A 797 2.68 -2.06 32.28
CA ARG A 797 1.65 -3.10 32.20
C ARG A 797 2.25 -4.50 32.22
N LEU A 798 3.35 -4.72 31.51
CA LEU A 798 4.02 -6.02 31.48
C LEU A 798 4.58 -6.44 32.85
N THR A 799 4.95 -5.46 33.69
CA THR A 799 5.38 -5.67 35.09
C THR A 799 4.26 -5.41 36.13
N ASP A 800 2.99 -5.22 35.73
CA ASP A 800 1.88 -5.06 36.69
C ASP A 800 1.63 -6.39 37.41
N PRO A 801 1.77 -6.48 38.75
CA PRO A 801 1.49 -7.71 39.50
C PRO A 801 0.02 -8.16 39.44
N ASN A 802 -0.89 -7.35 38.89
CA ASN A 802 -2.31 -7.67 38.68
C ASN A 802 -2.62 -8.02 37.20
N GLY A 803 -1.61 -8.48 36.44
CA GLY A 803 -1.74 -8.98 35.07
C GLY A 803 -2.41 -10.38 34.97
N PRO A 804 -2.14 -11.15 33.91
CA PRO A 804 -2.72 -12.49 33.73
C PRO A 804 -2.57 -13.39 34.95
N ASN A 805 -3.69 -13.97 35.39
CA ASN A 805 -3.81 -14.85 36.56
C ASN A 805 -3.28 -14.23 37.86
N ASP A 806 -3.53 -12.94 38.06
CA ASP A 806 -3.06 -12.14 39.22
C ASP A 806 -1.51 -12.16 39.35
N ARG A 807 -0.81 -12.09 38.21
CA ARG A 807 0.65 -12.05 38.08
C ARG A 807 1.10 -11.14 36.92
N SER A 808 2.33 -10.63 36.98
CA SER A 808 2.95 -9.88 35.89
C SER A 808 3.29 -10.78 34.68
N VAL A 809 3.27 -10.21 33.46
CA VAL A 809 3.64 -10.93 32.24
C VAL A 809 5.15 -11.17 32.20
N ILE A 810 5.93 -10.19 32.67
CA ILE A 810 7.36 -10.29 32.90
C ILE A 810 7.57 -10.68 34.38
N PRO A 811 8.27 -11.80 34.67
CA PRO A 811 8.53 -12.24 36.04
C PRO A 811 9.35 -11.24 36.86
N PRO A 812 9.09 -11.10 38.17
CA PRO A 812 9.93 -10.29 39.06
C PRO A 812 11.38 -10.76 39.04
N GLY A 813 12.32 -9.82 38.88
CA GLY A 813 13.74 -10.07 38.57
C GLY A 813 14.10 -9.66 37.14
N LEU A 814 13.14 -9.70 36.21
CA LEU A 814 13.32 -9.29 34.80
C LEU A 814 12.72 -7.89 34.51
N ASP A 815 12.51 -7.08 35.55
CA ASP A 815 11.68 -5.86 35.57
C ASP A 815 12.24 -4.64 34.79
N GLU A 816 13.41 -4.76 34.16
CA GLU A 816 14.03 -3.69 33.34
C GLU A 816 14.03 -3.97 31.81
N PRO A 817 12.93 -4.46 31.19
CA PRO A 817 12.91 -4.78 29.77
C PRO A 817 13.09 -3.52 28.93
N SER A 818 13.81 -3.62 27.82
CA SER A 818 13.95 -2.51 26.88
C SER A 818 12.82 -2.53 25.85
N VAL A 819 12.17 -1.39 25.63
CA VAL A 819 11.01 -1.28 24.72
C VAL A 819 11.29 -0.24 23.64
N GLN A 820 11.03 -0.58 22.38
CA GLN A 820 11.26 0.32 21.24
C GLN A 820 10.09 0.31 20.27
N LEU A 821 9.73 1.48 19.74
CA LEU A 821 8.82 1.61 18.59
C LEU A 821 9.64 1.68 17.29
N LYS A 822 9.29 0.86 16.30
CA LYS A 822 9.96 0.77 14.99
C LYS A 822 8.97 1.06 13.85
N PRO A 823 9.43 1.50 12.66
CA PRO A 823 8.59 1.72 11.46
C PRO A 823 7.62 0.59 11.08
N SER A 824 7.99 -0.68 11.30
CA SER A 824 7.11 -1.83 11.11
C SER A 824 7.61 -3.07 11.86
N ALA A 825 6.83 -4.16 11.88
CA ALA A 825 7.29 -5.46 12.37
C ALA A 825 8.46 -6.05 11.56
N MET A 826 8.55 -5.77 10.25
CA MET A 826 9.74 -6.17 9.47
C MET A 826 10.96 -5.37 9.88
N HIS A 827 10.77 -4.08 10.17
CA HIS A 827 11.81 -3.24 10.73
C HIS A 827 12.24 -3.76 12.12
N CYS A 828 11.31 -4.21 12.97
CA CYS A 828 11.63 -4.88 14.24
C CYS A 828 12.55 -6.09 14.02
N LEU A 829 12.21 -6.98 13.08
CA LEU A 829 13.03 -8.14 12.77
C LEU A 829 14.41 -7.74 12.22
N ALA A 830 14.48 -6.71 11.37
CA ALA A 830 15.76 -6.21 10.86
C ALA A 830 16.62 -5.56 11.96
N SER A 831 16.02 -4.82 12.90
CA SER A 831 16.68 -4.31 14.11
C SER A 831 17.20 -5.46 14.98
N ILE A 832 16.39 -6.51 15.18
CA ILE A 832 16.80 -7.72 15.93
C ILE A 832 18.01 -8.37 15.27
N LEU A 833 17.95 -8.61 13.96
CA LEU A 833 19.03 -9.18 13.18
C LEU A 833 20.32 -8.36 13.34
N SER A 834 20.30 -7.07 13.01
CA SER A 834 21.49 -6.20 13.17
C SER A 834 21.99 -6.08 14.61
N SER A 835 21.12 -6.24 15.62
CA SER A 835 21.52 -6.24 17.03
C SER A 835 22.19 -7.56 17.45
N VAL A 836 21.81 -8.70 16.86
CA VAL A 836 22.54 -9.97 17.00
C VAL A 836 23.88 -9.93 16.25
N GLU A 837 23.95 -9.29 15.07
CA GLU A 837 25.22 -9.05 14.37
C GLU A 837 26.18 -8.19 15.21
N ALA A 838 25.67 -7.13 15.85
CA ALA A 838 26.44 -6.28 16.76
C ALA A 838 26.97 -7.08 17.97
N LEU A 839 26.09 -7.85 18.63
CA LEU A 839 26.44 -8.73 19.75
C LEU A 839 27.51 -9.78 19.40
N LYS A 840 27.51 -10.26 18.15
CA LYS A 840 28.49 -11.21 17.63
C LYS A 840 29.78 -10.56 17.13
N GLY A 841 29.75 -9.26 16.84
CA GLY A 841 30.83 -8.54 16.17
C GLY A 841 30.95 -8.85 14.66
N GLY A 842 29.87 -9.30 14.02
CA GLY A 842 29.87 -9.64 12.59
C GLY A 842 28.58 -10.30 12.09
N ASN A 843 28.35 -10.24 10.77
CA ASN A 843 27.09 -10.65 10.13
C ASN A 843 27.01 -12.13 9.67
N ASP A 844 27.98 -12.96 10.06
CA ASP A 844 28.00 -14.42 9.84
C ASP A 844 27.11 -15.13 10.88
N LEU A 845 25.79 -14.90 10.81
CA LEU A 845 24.81 -15.48 11.74
C LEU A 845 24.43 -16.92 11.36
N ASN A 846 24.13 -17.73 12.37
CA ASN A 846 23.50 -19.03 12.24
C ASN A 846 22.10 -18.96 12.87
N VAL A 847 21.08 -18.97 12.02
CA VAL A 847 19.69 -18.65 12.37
C VAL A 847 18.82 -19.88 12.20
N CYS A 848 17.92 -20.11 13.15
CA CYS A 848 16.83 -21.07 13.01
C CYS A 848 15.50 -20.32 12.92
N VAL A 849 14.57 -20.79 12.08
CA VAL A 849 13.23 -20.22 11.94
C VAL A 849 12.19 -21.32 12.08
N VAL A 850 11.10 -21.10 12.82
CA VAL A 850 10.03 -22.10 12.91
C VAL A 850 9.40 -22.34 11.52
N LYS A 851 9.06 -23.59 11.24
CA LYS A 851 8.43 -24.01 9.98
C LYS A 851 7.06 -23.36 9.83
N ASP A 852 6.83 -22.84 8.62
CA ASP A 852 5.69 -22.00 8.24
C ASP A 852 5.59 -20.66 9.01
N HIS A 853 6.70 -20.14 9.57
CA HIS A 853 6.74 -18.74 10.03
C HIS A 853 6.41 -17.74 8.90
N TYR A 854 6.02 -16.51 9.27
CA TYR A 854 5.57 -15.48 8.34
C TYR A 854 6.51 -15.27 7.14
N TYR A 855 5.99 -15.34 5.92
CA TYR A 855 6.81 -15.47 4.70
C TYR A 855 7.68 -14.23 4.41
N GLU A 856 7.30 -13.02 4.84
CA GLU A 856 8.16 -11.83 4.71
C GLU A 856 9.36 -11.92 5.67
N SER A 857 9.14 -12.45 6.88
CA SER A 857 10.20 -12.71 7.89
C SER A 857 11.15 -13.81 7.45
N ALA A 858 10.62 -14.96 7.01
CA ALA A 858 11.42 -16.03 6.42
C ALA A 858 12.13 -15.57 5.14
N GLY A 859 11.50 -14.68 4.35
CA GLY A 859 12.10 -13.99 3.22
C GLY A 859 13.35 -13.20 3.63
N ALA A 860 13.22 -12.21 4.51
CA ALA A 860 14.32 -11.36 4.98
C ALA A 860 15.51 -12.14 5.59
N ILE A 861 15.25 -13.30 6.21
CA ILE A 861 16.29 -14.16 6.78
C ILE A 861 16.99 -14.99 5.69
N SER A 862 16.25 -15.45 4.66
CA SER A 862 16.79 -16.26 3.55
C SER A 862 17.39 -15.44 2.39
N THR A 863 17.09 -14.14 2.31
CA THR A 863 17.75 -13.21 1.39
C THR A 863 19.16 -12.84 1.84
N ALA A 864 19.47 -12.85 3.15
CA ALA A 864 20.83 -12.67 3.66
C ALA A 864 21.77 -13.79 3.17
N LYS A 865 22.94 -13.41 2.63
CA LYS A 865 23.95 -14.31 2.05
C LYS A 865 25.07 -14.66 3.01
N THR A 866 25.20 -13.92 4.11
CA THR A 866 26.10 -14.24 5.22
C THR A 866 25.52 -15.22 6.23
N TYR A 867 24.20 -15.46 6.18
CA TYR A 867 23.53 -16.30 7.17
C TYR A 867 23.52 -17.78 6.79
N SER A 868 23.81 -18.64 7.78
CA SER A 868 23.43 -20.06 7.75
C SER A 868 22.00 -20.18 8.27
N VAL A 869 21.04 -20.55 7.42
CA VAL A 869 19.61 -20.61 7.78
C VAL A 869 19.13 -22.06 7.87
N SER A 870 18.48 -22.37 8.99
CA SER A 870 17.86 -23.66 9.31
C SER A 870 16.38 -23.49 9.65
N GLN A 871 15.62 -24.59 9.60
CA GLN A 871 14.19 -24.60 9.96
C GLN A 871 13.91 -25.56 11.11
N PHE A 872 13.05 -25.15 12.03
CA PHE A 872 12.57 -25.95 13.15
C PHE A 872 11.16 -26.45 12.85
N ASP A 873 10.99 -27.76 12.62
CA ASP A 873 9.68 -28.36 12.37
C ASP A 873 8.99 -28.71 13.70
N GLY A 874 8.12 -27.81 14.17
CA GLY A 874 7.32 -27.99 15.39
C GLY A 874 6.31 -29.15 15.31
N ASP A 875 6.00 -29.67 14.12
CA ASP A 875 5.15 -30.85 13.95
C ASP A 875 5.97 -32.15 14.13
N ALA A 876 7.23 -32.15 13.65
CA ALA A 876 8.09 -33.33 13.65
C ALA A 876 8.43 -33.85 15.07
N ILE A 877 8.46 -32.95 16.05
CA ILE A 877 8.71 -33.29 17.46
C ILE A 877 7.43 -33.54 18.28
N ARG A 878 6.24 -33.60 17.67
CA ARG A 878 5.00 -34.01 18.33
C ARG A 878 4.78 -35.51 18.16
N ASP A 879 4.13 -36.15 19.12
CA ASP A 879 3.64 -37.53 18.94
C ASP A 879 2.52 -37.61 17.90
N THR A 880 2.26 -38.80 17.36
CA THR A 880 1.32 -39.00 16.24
C THR A 880 -0.14 -38.70 16.56
N ASP A 881 -0.49 -38.53 17.84
CA ASP A 881 -1.79 -38.03 18.30
C ASP A 881 -1.77 -36.54 18.70
N GLY A 882 -0.62 -35.89 18.64
CA GLY A 882 -0.40 -34.50 19.05
C GLY A 882 -0.41 -34.27 20.56
N THR A 883 -0.44 -35.31 21.40
CA THR A 883 -0.58 -35.19 22.87
C THR A 883 0.74 -35.21 23.62
N GLY A 884 1.78 -35.83 23.05
CA GLY A 884 3.13 -35.92 23.61
C GLY A 884 4.18 -35.19 22.78
N LEU A 885 5.38 -35.03 23.37
CA LEU A 885 6.51 -34.33 22.78
C LEU A 885 7.74 -35.25 22.75
N LYS A 886 8.37 -35.33 21.59
CA LYS A 886 9.58 -36.12 21.29
C LYS A 886 10.84 -35.24 21.49
N PRO A 887 12.00 -35.87 21.71
CA PRO A 887 13.29 -35.21 21.52
C PRO A 887 13.47 -34.72 20.07
N LEU A 888 14.23 -33.65 19.90
CA LEU A 888 14.66 -33.15 18.61
C LEU A 888 15.74 -34.06 18.01
N ASP A 889 15.68 -34.39 16.73
CA ASP A 889 16.85 -34.93 16.02
C ASP A 889 17.84 -33.77 15.77
N PRO A 890 19.05 -33.76 16.35
CA PRO A 890 20.00 -32.66 16.18
C PRO A 890 20.44 -32.49 14.71
N ASN A 891 20.32 -33.53 13.89
CA ASN A 891 20.68 -33.50 12.46
C ASN A 891 19.63 -32.77 11.59
N SER A 892 18.42 -32.52 12.12
CA SER A 892 17.39 -31.72 11.45
C SER A 892 17.80 -30.25 11.31
N ILE A 893 18.47 -29.71 12.33
CA ILE A 893 18.98 -28.34 12.35
C ILE A 893 20.33 -28.30 11.62
N LYS A 894 20.27 -27.88 10.35
CA LYS A 894 21.43 -27.84 9.45
C LYS A 894 22.40 -26.71 9.85
N GLY A 895 23.47 -27.07 10.55
CA GLY A 895 24.58 -26.16 10.87
C GLY A 895 25.87 -26.88 11.24
N LYS A 896 26.99 -26.16 11.21
CA LYS A 896 28.27 -26.57 11.85
C LYS A 896 28.68 -25.66 13.02
N LYS A 897 27.89 -24.63 13.27
CA LYS A 897 28.06 -23.63 14.33
C LYS A 897 26.86 -23.78 15.29
N PRO A 898 26.98 -23.35 16.56
CA PRO A 898 25.80 -23.11 17.39
C PRO A 898 24.92 -22.01 16.78
N LEU A 899 23.64 -21.97 17.14
CA LEU A 899 22.68 -20.93 16.73
C LEU A 899 22.91 -19.64 17.53
N ASP A 900 22.93 -18.50 16.84
CA ASP A 900 22.92 -17.19 17.48
C ASP A 900 21.46 -16.71 17.74
N LEU A 901 20.54 -17.10 16.85
CA LEU A 901 19.15 -16.64 16.83
C LEU A 901 18.17 -17.76 16.48
N TYR A 902 17.05 -17.83 17.21
CA TYR A 902 15.84 -18.57 16.82
C TYR A 902 14.66 -17.61 16.65
N VAL A 903 13.97 -17.67 15.51
CA VAL A 903 12.80 -16.84 15.19
C VAL A 903 11.55 -17.71 15.11
N CYS A 904 10.50 -17.32 15.86
CA CYS A 904 9.32 -18.16 16.08
C CYS A 904 8.04 -17.36 16.37
N ASP A 905 6.91 -18.04 16.43
CA ASP A 905 5.60 -17.54 16.84
C ASP A 905 4.85 -18.63 17.62
N PHE A 906 4.12 -18.26 18.68
CA PHE A 906 3.23 -19.18 19.39
C PHE A 906 2.00 -19.54 18.53
N HIS A 907 1.43 -18.54 17.86
CA HIS A 907 0.21 -18.62 17.07
C HIS A 907 0.51 -18.32 15.60
N HIS A 908 0.41 -19.35 14.75
CA HIS A 908 0.81 -19.29 13.34
C HIS A 908 0.18 -18.14 12.56
N ASN A 909 0.99 -17.15 12.19
CA ASN A 909 0.56 -15.96 11.46
C ASN A 909 -0.04 -16.31 10.08
N ILE A 910 0.66 -17.12 9.29
CA ILE A 910 0.24 -17.58 7.96
C ILE A 910 0.96 -18.88 7.64
N SER A 911 0.39 -19.74 6.80
CA SER A 911 1.10 -20.90 6.28
C SER A 911 0.64 -21.20 4.86
N THR A 912 1.54 -21.65 3.99
CA THR A 912 1.15 -22.27 2.72
C THR A 912 0.87 -23.76 2.91
N THR A 913 1.75 -24.49 3.63
CA THR A 913 1.72 -25.95 3.68
C THR A 913 0.66 -26.51 4.62
N ARG A 914 0.60 -26.02 5.88
CA ARG A 914 -0.18 -26.61 6.98
C ARG A 914 -1.64 -26.86 6.61
N ASN A 915 -2.12 -28.01 7.07
CA ASN A 915 -3.54 -28.40 7.09
C ASN A 915 -4.11 -28.43 8.53
N HIS A 916 -3.24 -28.25 9.53
CA HIS A 916 -3.55 -28.28 10.95
C HIS A 916 -2.73 -27.19 11.65
N TYR A 917 -3.39 -26.36 12.45
CA TYR A 917 -2.81 -25.32 13.29
C TYR A 917 -2.96 -25.68 14.77
N GLN A 918 -1.87 -25.48 15.51
CA GLN A 918 -1.76 -25.65 16.96
C GLN A 918 -0.82 -24.57 17.52
N ILE A 919 -0.88 -24.32 18.82
CA ILE A 919 0.10 -23.49 19.52
C ILE A 919 1.48 -24.19 19.49
N GLU A 920 2.55 -23.45 19.22
CA GLU A 920 3.94 -23.97 19.29
C GLU A 920 4.48 -24.00 20.73
N ASN A 921 5.06 -25.14 21.13
CA ASN A 921 5.61 -25.29 22.50
C ASN A 921 7.03 -24.73 22.56
N LEU A 922 7.15 -23.40 22.57
CA LEU A 922 8.44 -22.71 22.51
C LEU A 922 9.34 -23.03 23.73
N GLN A 923 8.76 -23.36 24.89
CA GLN A 923 9.51 -23.86 26.06
C GLN A 923 10.30 -25.13 25.71
N HIS A 924 9.61 -26.17 25.20
CA HIS A 924 10.24 -27.43 24.79
C HIS A 924 11.20 -27.25 23.61
N HIS A 925 10.87 -26.36 22.66
CA HIS A 925 11.76 -26.05 21.54
C HIS A 925 13.12 -25.52 22.04
N VAL A 926 13.11 -24.51 22.91
CA VAL A 926 14.33 -23.93 23.49
C VAL A 926 15.05 -24.93 24.39
N ASP A 927 14.32 -25.72 25.17
CA ASP A 927 14.89 -26.79 25.99
C ASP A 927 15.64 -27.84 25.16
N GLU A 928 15.09 -28.30 24.03
CA GLU A 928 15.77 -29.20 23.10
C GLU A 928 17.01 -28.56 22.46
N LEU A 929 16.95 -27.27 22.12
CA LEU A 929 18.10 -26.53 21.58
C LEU A 929 19.26 -26.46 22.58
N TYR A 930 19.01 -26.16 23.85
CA TYR A 930 20.04 -26.19 24.91
C TYR A 930 20.50 -27.63 25.22
N ARG A 931 19.57 -28.58 25.37
CA ARG A 931 19.85 -30.00 25.71
C ARG A 931 20.77 -30.69 24.70
N ASN A 932 20.63 -30.34 23.42
CA ASN A 932 21.46 -30.87 22.34
C ASN A 932 22.71 -30.00 22.04
N ASN A 933 22.98 -28.97 22.84
CA ASN A 933 24.11 -28.03 22.69
C ASN A 933 24.14 -27.31 21.33
N LEU A 934 22.97 -26.91 20.82
CA LEU A 934 22.80 -26.32 19.50
C LEU A 934 22.82 -24.78 19.49
N VAL A 935 23.07 -24.12 20.63
CA VAL A 935 22.96 -22.65 20.80
C VAL A 935 24.28 -22.04 21.27
N ALA A 936 24.50 -20.77 20.91
CA ALA A 936 25.68 -20.00 21.32
C ALA A 936 25.62 -19.58 22.80
N ASP A 937 26.76 -19.23 23.38
CA ASP A 937 26.87 -18.78 24.78
C ASP A 937 26.01 -17.54 25.10
N LYS A 938 25.73 -16.70 24.09
CA LYS A 938 24.75 -15.61 24.11
C LYS A 938 23.67 -15.85 23.06
N PHE A 939 22.65 -16.62 23.38
CA PHE A 939 21.59 -16.99 22.44
C PHE A 939 20.44 -15.98 22.46
N THR A 940 19.83 -15.69 21.30
CA THR A 940 18.61 -14.86 21.21
C THR A 940 17.42 -15.67 20.70
N VAL A 941 16.26 -15.52 21.33
CA VAL A 941 14.97 -16.02 20.85
C VAL A 941 14.06 -14.83 20.53
N ALA A 942 13.66 -14.71 19.27
CA ALA A 942 12.75 -13.67 18.79
C ALA A 942 11.36 -14.25 18.51
N ILE A 943 10.33 -13.68 19.14
CA ILE A 943 8.95 -14.19 19.09
C ILE A 943 8.03 -13.16 18.42
N ASP A 944 7.40 -13.50 17.29
CA ASP A 944 6.33 -12.69 16.69
C ASP A 944 5.04 -12.84 17.50
N CYS A 945 4.83 -11.92 18.41
CA CYS A 945 3.64 -11.81 19.25
C CYS A 945 2.49 -11.07 18.54
N THR A 946 2.45 -10.97 17.21
CA THR A 946 1.43 -10.18 16.49
C THR A 946 -0.01 -10.65 16.71
N ILE A 947 -0.26 -11.96 16.71
CA ILE A 947 -1.59 -12.53 17.02
C ILE A 947 -1.87 -12.50 18.53
N ASP A 948 -0.85 -12.78 19.34
CA ASP A 948 -0.91 -12.88 20.80
C ASP A 948 -1.32 -11.57 21.51
N PHE A 949 -1.74 -11.66 22.77
CA PHE A 949 -2.18 -10.56 23.64
C PHE A 949 -1.01 -9.66 24.11
N VAL A 950 -1.30 -8.44 24.55
CA VAL A 950 -0.35 -7.69 25.42
C VAL A 950 -0.20 -8.43 26.75
N ASN A 951 -1.33 -8.83 27.31
CA ASN A 951 -1.41 -9.61 28.55
C ASN A 951 -1.47 -11.12 28.22
N SER A 952 -0.35 -11.66 27.72
CA SER A 952 -0.21 -13.04 27.25
C SER A 952 0.19 -14.01 28.38
N GLU A 953 -0.47 -15.18 28.41
CA GLU A 953 -0.18 -16.28 29.32
C GLU A 953 0.96 -17.18 28.78
N ASP A 954 1.02 -17.37 27.46
CA ASP A 954 2.07 -18.15 26.80
C ASP A 954 3.45 -17.46 26.91
N VAL A 955 3.49 -16.13 26.78
CA VAL A 955 4.70 -15.32 27.06
C VAL A 955 5.08 -15.40 28.54
N GLN A 956 4.13 -15.24 29.46
CA GLN A 956 4.37 -15.34 30.90
C GLN A 956 5.01 -16.69 31.25
N ALA A 957 4.39 -17.80 30.82
CA ALA A 957 4.91 -19.14 31.07
C ALA A 957 6.28 -19.38 30.42
N PHE A 958 6.52 -18.86 29.20
CA PHE A 958 7.82 -18.99 28.54
C PHE A 958 8.94 -18.22 29.27
N LEU A 959 8.64 -17.02 29.80
CA LEU A 959 9.60 -16.25 30.59
C LEU A 959 9.86 -16.88 31.96
N GLU A 960 8.81 -17.34 32.67
CA GLU A 960 8.95 -18.05 33.94
C GLU A 960 9.81 -19.32 33.81
N HIS A 961 9.65 -20.08 32.71
CA HIS A 961 10.46 -21.30 32.45
C HIS A 961 11.93 -21.00 32.13
N ASN A 962 12.24 -19.81 31.59
CA ASN A 962 13.59 -19.46 31.14
C ASN A 962 14.33 -18.45 32.04
N GLN A 963 13.74 -18.00 33.15
CA GLN A 963 14.27 -16.92 33.99
C GLN A 963 15.76 -17.10 34.36
N ASP A 964 16.16 -18.27 34.86
CA ASP A 964 17.56 -18.61 35.19
C ASP A 964 18.52 -18.38 34.00
N ARG A 965 18.10 -18.65 32.76
CA ARG A 965 18.91 -18.48 31.53
C ARG A 965 19.04 -17.01 31.15
N ILE A 966 18.00 -16.21 31.42
CA ILE A 966 17.95 -14.78 31.12
C ILE A 966 18.81 -14.00 32.12
N GLU A 967 18.63 -14.26 33.43
CA GLU A 967 19.39 -13.62 34.51
C GLU A 967 20.88 -13.98 34.48
N SER A 968 21.24 -15.19 34.03
CA SER A 968 22.65 -15.61 33.87
C SER A 968 23.30 -15.15 32.56
N GLY A 969 22.60 -14.37 31.72
CA GLY A 969 23.13 -13.83 30.47
C GLY A 969 23.28 -14.86 29.34
N GLN A 970 22.71 -16.07 29.48
CA GLN A 970 22.75 -17.12 28.45
C GLN A 970 21.69 -16.92 27.37
N LEU A 971 20.60 -16.22 27.69
CA LEU A 971 19.43 -16.02 26.83
C LEU A 971 18.99 -14.55 26.81
N ASN A 972 18.70 -14.07 25.60
CA ASN A 972 17.97 -12.82 25.34
C ASN A 972 16.63 -13.19 24.69
N VAL A 973 15.52 -12.76 25.29
CA VAL A 973 14.18 -12.95 24.71
C VAL A 973 13.70 -11.63 24.14
N VAL A 974 13.32 -11.62 22.86
CA VAL A 974 12.83 -10.43 22.17
C VAL A 974 11.44 -10.69 21.61
N LEU A 975 10.44 -10.14 22.29
CA LEU A 975 9.06 -10.13 21.79
C LEU A 975 8.96 -9.03 20.72
N PHE A 976 8.37 -9.31 19.57
CA PHE A 976 8.07 -8.28 18.56
C PHE A 976 6.64 -8.36 18.05
N ARG A 977 6.02 -7.21 17.74
CA ARG A 977 4.62 -7.13 17.30
C ARG A 977 4.43 -6.14 16.17
N SER A 978 3.55 -6.47 15.22
CA SER A 978 2.95 -5.52 14.29
C SER A 978 1.79 -4.77 14.92
N ALA A 979 1.98 -3.48 15.22
CA ALA A 979 0.91 -2.58 15.65
C ALA A 979 -0.13 -2.31 14.53
N GLN A 980 0.14 -2.77 13.30
CA GLN A 980 -0.71 -2.60 12.12
C GLN A 980 -1.84 -3.64 11.99
N LYS A 981 -2.16 -4.37 13.06
CA LYS A 981 -3.23 -5.38 13.11
C LYS A 981 -4.29 -4.95 14.13
N PHE A 982 -4.34 -5.65 15.26
CA PHE A 982 -5.32 -5.44 16.34
C PHE A 982 -5.13 -4.11 17.08
N ASP A 983 -3.88 -3.66 17.20
CA ASP A 983 -3.51 -2.53 18.08
C ASP A 983 -4.01 -1.16 17.56
N MET A 984 -4.55 -1.10 16.34
CA MET A 984 -5.30 0.06 15.81
C MET A 984 -6.78 -0.24 15.54
N PHE A 985 -7.33 -1.27 16.19
CA PHE A 985 -8.75 -1.64 16.08
C PHE A 985 -9.22 -1.91 14.63
N GLY A 986 -8.29 -2.29 13.75
CA GLY A 986 -8.53 -2.54 12.32
C GLY A 986 -8.69 -1.30 11.44
N MET A 987 -8.30 -0.11 11.91
CA MET A 987 -8.46 1.16 11.16
C MET A 987 -7.26 1.52 10.27
N ASP A 988 -6.07 0.99 10.58
CA ASP A 988 -4.84 1.17 9.80
C ASP A 988 -4.34 2.62 9.65
N ASN A 989 -4.57 3.48 10.66
CA ASN A 989 -4.27 4.91 10.60
C ASN A 989 -2.77 5.27 10.70
N TYR A 990 -1.95 4.38 11.28
CA TYR A 990 -0.52 4.59 11.57
C TYR A 990 0.34 3.41 11.06
N TYR A 991 1.66 3.56 11.17
CA TYR A 991 2.63 2.56 10.73
C TYR A 991 3.60 2.29 11.87
N GLY A 992 3.75 1.02 12.25
CA GLY A 992 4.66 0.66 13.31
C GLY A 992 4.70 -0.83 13.66
N GLY A 993 5.76 -1.18 14.35
CA GLY A 993 5.83 -2.34 15.23
C GLY A 993 6.51 -1.92 16.53
N PHE A 994 6.61 -2.84 17.48
CA PHE A 994 7.43 -2.64 18.67
C PHE A 994 8.20 -3.91 19.04
N THR A 995 9.32 -3.72 19.73
CA THR A 995 10.12 -4.76 20.38
C THR A 995 10.07 -4.61 21.89
N VAL A 996 10.15 -5.74 22.60
CA VAL A 996 10.40 -5.82 24.05
C VAL A 996 11.55 -6.80 24.25
N SER A 997 12.72 -6.29 24.63
CA SER A 997 13.96 -7.06 24.83
C SER A 997 14.17 -7.34 26.32
N ILE A 998 14.36 -8.60 26.67
CA ILE A 998 14.39 -9.12 28.05
C ILE A 998 15.67 -9.95 28.19
N ASN A 999 16.69 -9.38 28.84
CA ASN A 999 18.04 -9.91 28.94
C ASN A 999 18.80 -9.33 30.15
N ASP A 1000 19.88 -9.98 30.57
CA ASP A 1000 20.92 -9.28 31.35
C ASP A 1000 21.54 -8.16 30.49
N ARG A 1001 21.22 -6.91 30.85
CA ARG A 1001 21.64 -5.73 30.09
C ARG A 1001 23.17 -5.57 30.01
N ALA A 1002 23.92 -6.14 30.96
CA ALA A 1002 25.39 -6.09 30.93
C ALA A 1002 25.98 -7.06 29.90
N THR A 1003 25.53 -8.32 29.88
CA THR A 1003 25.98 -9.33 28.92
C THR A 1003 25.50 -9.03 27.49
N PHE A 1004 24.34 -8.39 27.34
CA PHE A 1004 23.75 -8.03 26.05
C PHE A 1004 23.89 -6.54 25.69
N ALA A 1005 24.87 -5.82 26.25
CA ALA A 1005 25.09 -4.40 26.01
C ALA A 1005 25.12 -4.03 24.50
N ASP A 1006 25.96 -4.70 23.70
CA ASP A 1006 26.09 -4.41 22.25
C ASP A 1006 24.78 -4.66 21.46
N PHE A 1007 23.94 -5.60 21.91
CA PHE A 1007 22.60 -5.83 21.36
C PHE A 1007 21.66 -4.67 21.70
N ASN A 1008 21.63 -4.27 22.97
CA ASN A 1008 20.73 -3.22 23.47
C ASN A 1008 21.10 -1.86 22.85
N ASP A 1009 22.39 -1.52 22.77
CA ASP A 1009 22.88 -0.27 22.15
C ASP A 1009 22.49 -0.16 20.66
N ARG A 1010 22.60 -1.25 19.89
CA ARG A 1010 22.11 -1.26 18.49
C ARG A 1010 20.58 -1.21 18.42
N MET A 1011 19.87 -1.89 19.31
CA MET A 1011 18.40 -1.86 19.34
C MET A 1011 17.85 -0.46 19.67
N GLU A 1012 18.54 0.28 20.54
CA GLU A 1012 18.16 1.61 21.05
C GLU A 1012 18.65 2.78 20.14
N THR A 1013 19.36 2.48 19.04
CA THR A 1013 19.87 3.45 18.06
C THR A 1013 18.78 4.44 17.57
N PRO A 1014 18.92 5.78 17.73
CA PRO A 1014 17.86 6.76 17.46
C PRO A 1014 17.37 6.81 16.01
N GLU A 1015 18.23 6.56 15.02
CA GLU A 1015 17.92 6.54 13.59
C GLU A 1015 16.86 5.49 13.25
N ASP A 1016 16.90 4.37 13.98
CA ASP A 1016 16.12 3.14 13.81
C ASP A 1016 14.73 3.20 14.49
N GLN A 1017 14.43 4.28 15.23
CA GLN A 1017 13.18 4.45 16.00
C GLN A 1017 12.06 5.16 15.21
N LEU A 1018 10.81 4.83 15.53
CA LEU A 1018 9.60 5.44 14.97
C LEU A 1018 9.49 6.93 15.34
N LYS A 1019 9.02 7.78 14.41
CA LYS A 1019 8.94 9.25 14.56
C LYS A 1019 7.62 9.83 14.05
N GLY A 1020 7.31 11.06 14.49
CA GLY A 1020 6.20 11.87 13.96
C GLY A 1020 4.81 11.29 14.25
N THR A 1021 3.86 11.48 13.32
CA THR A 1021 2.46 11.03 13.47
C THR A 1021 2.32 9.60 13.98
N SER A 1022 3.08 8.65 13.45
CA SER A 1022 2.97 7.24 13.86
C SER A 1022 3.42 7.01 15.31
N LEU A 1023 4.50 7.65 15.75
CA LEU A 1023 4.95 7.62 17.15
C LEU A 1023 3.86 8.19 18.06
N GLN A 1024 3.37 9.39 17.75
CA GLN A 1024 2.35 10.07 18.55
C GLN A 1024 1.04 9.25 18.60
N GLY A 1025 0.61 8.70 17.47
CA GLY A 1025 -0.60 7.88 17.36
C GLY A 1025 -0.54 6.56 18.11
N LEU A 1026 0.54 5.79 17.95
CA LEU A 1026 0.71 4.50 18.63
C LEU A 1026 1.00 4.68 20.12
N THR A 1027 1.70 5.74 20.53
CA THR A 1027 1.87 6.07 21.96
C THR A 1027 0.53 6.43 22.61
N HIS A 1028 -0.31 7.22 21.94
CA HIS A 1028 -1.64 7.57 22.44
C HIS A 1028 -2.53 6.33 22.64
N ILE A 1029 -2.46 5.34 21.74
CA ILE A 1029 -3.18 4.07 21.91
C ILE A 1029 -2.54 3.22 23.02
N GLY A 1030 -1.22 3.10 23.04
CA GLY A 1030 -0.45 2.35 24.03
C GLY A 1030 -0.69 2.81 25.47
N MET A 1031 -0.86 4.12 25.68
CA MET A 1031 -1.21 4.69 26.99
C MET A 1031 -2.68 4.50 27.36
N TYR A 1032 -3.62 4.88 26.49
CA TYR A 1032 -5.01 5.08 26.92
C TYR A 1032 -5.97 3.94 26.56
N ALA A 1033 -5.72 3.13 25.52
CA ALA A 1033 -6.68 2.16 24.99
C ALA A 1033 -6.09 0.74 24.77
N SER A 1034 -4.96 0.44 25.42
CA SER A 1034 -4.16 -0.77 25.21
C SER A 1034 -4.84 -2.06 25.70
N GLU A 1035 -5.53 -2.06 26.85
CA GLU A 1035 -6.40 -3.18 27.28
C GLU A 1035 -7.51 -3.49 26.26
N ASP A 1036 -8.00 -2.45 25.60
CA ASP A 1036 -9.10 -2.54 24.66
C ASP A 1036 -8.61 -3.14 23.32
N THR A 1037 -7.31 -3.11 23.04
CA THR A 1037 -6.70 -3.87 21.93
C THR A 1037 -6.79 -5.37 22.18
N ASP A 1038 -6.56 -5.83 23.42
CA ASP A 1038 -6.76 -7.24 23.79
C ASP A 1038 -8.24 -7.61 23.85
N THR A 1039 -9.12 -6.68 24.25
CA THR A 1039 -10.58 -6.87 24.17
C THR A 1039 -11.05 -7.04 22.71
N TYR A 1040 -10.51 -6.22 21.80
CA TYR A 1040 -10.76 -6.29 20.36
C TYR A 1040 -10.23 -7.60 19.74
N ARG A 1041 -8.99 -7.97 20.09
CA ARG A 1041 -8.31 -9.22 19.69
C ARG A 1041 -9.08 -10.46 20.15
N LYS A 1042 -9.44 -10.54 21.44
CA LYS A 1042 -10.28 -11.62 22.02
C LYS A 1042 -11.64 -11.73 21.32
N ALA A 1043 -12.24 -10.61 20.94
CA ALA A 1043 -13.51 -10.62 20.20
C ALA A 1043 -13.40 -11.19 18.77
N LEU A 1044 -12.29 -10.94 18.05
CA LEU A 1044 -12.03 -11.54 16.73
C LEU A 1044 -11.73 -13.05 16.82
N MET A 1045 -10.95 -13.47 17.81
CA MET A 1045 -10.66 -14.89 18.09
C MET A 1045 -11.95 -15.64 18.44
N ALA A 1046 -12.77 -15.10 19.36
CA ALA A 1046 -14.05 -15.68 19.73
C ALA A 1046 -15.04 -15.80 18.55
N ASN A 1047 -15.06 -14.79 17.65
CA ASN A 1047 -15.85 -14.85 16.43
C ASN A 1047 -15.33 -15.88 15.43
N THR A 1048 -14.01 -16.03 15.30
CA THR A 1048 -13.40 -17.03 14.42
C THR A 1048 -13.66 -18.45 14.93
N LYS A 1049 -13.50 -18.68 16.24
CA LYS A 1049 -13.86 -19.94 16.89
C LYS A 1049 -15.35 -20.25 16.77
N ARG A 1050 -16.24 -19.28 17.00
CA ARG A 1050 -17.69 -19.45 16.79
C ARG A 1050 -18.00 -19.86 15.34
N PHE A 1051 -17.33 -19.26 14.37
CA PHE A 1051 -17.49 -19.61 12.96
C PHE A 1051 -17.03 -21.05 12.70
N TYR A 1052 -15.84 -21.43 13.19
CA TYR A 1052 -15.24 -22.76 13.03
C TYR A 1052 -16.10 -23.87 13.67
N ASP A 1053 -16.46 -23.70 14.94
CA ASP A 1053 -17.26 -24.67 15.73
C ASP A 1053 -18.65 -24.93 15.11
N ALA A 1054 -19.15 -24.01 14.29
CA ALA A 1054 -20.42 -24.13 13.61
C ALA A 1054 -20.37 -24.89 12.26
N LEU A 1055 -19.19 -25.29 11.77
CA LEU A 1055 -19.01 -25.96 10.48
C LEU A 1055 -19.28 -27.48 10.53
N PRO A 1056 -19.56 -28.15 9.39
CA PRO A 1056 -19.63 -29.60 9.32
C PRO A 1056 -18.27 -30.26 9.61
N ALA A 1057 -18.25 -31.34 10.39
CA ALA A 1057 -17.01 -32.05 10.71
C ALA A 1057 -16.30 -32.64 9.47
N ASP A 1058 -17.03 -32.94 8.40
CA ASP A 1058 -16.52 -33.42 7.11
C ASP A 1058 -15.99 -32.31 6.18
N LEU A 1059 -16.21 -31.04 6.53
CA LEU A 1059 -15.54 -29.88 5.92
C LEU A 1059 -14.19 -29.58 6.60
N ILE A 1060 -14.00 -30.00 7.85
CA ILE A 1060 -12.72 -29.85 8.54
C ILE A 1060 -11.72 -30.89 8.00
N TRP A 1061 -10.46 -30.50 7.88
CA TRP A 1061 -9.40 -31.38 7.41
C TRP A 1061 -9.09 -32.51 8.41
N SER A 1062 -8.88 -33.70 7.86
CA SER A 1062 -8.30 -34.88 8.50
C SER A 1062 -7.56 -35.70 7.44
N GLU A 1063 -6.68 -36.62 7.84
CA GLU A 1063 -5.87 -37.41 6.91
C GLU A 1063 -6.73 -38.27 5.96
N ASP A 1064 -7.84 -38.82 6.44
CA ASP A 1064 -8.82 -39.59 5.65
C ASP A 1064 -9.81 -38.70 4.84
N SER A 1065 -9.73 -37.38 4.94
CA SER A 1065 -10.72 -36.49 4.33
C SER A 1065 -10.62 -36.48 2.80
N THR A 1066 -11.67 -37.02 2.15
CA THR A 1066 -11.82 -37.05 0.68
C THR A 1066 -12.70 -35.91 0.14
N SER A 1067 -12.99 -34.91 0.96
CA SER A 1067 -13.80 -33.74 0.60
C SER A 1067 -13.12 -32.86 -0.46
N ALA A 1068 -13.90 -32.40 -1.44
CA ALA A 1068 -13.46 -31.49 -2.50
C ALA A 1068 -13.28 -30.04 -2.02
N MET A 1069 -13.80 -29.71 -0.84
CA MET A 1069 -13.58 -28.46 -0.13
C MET A 1069 -13.17 -28.81 1.31
N GLN A 1070 -12.07 -28.23 1.80
CA GLN A 1070 -11.54 -28.49 3.13
C GLN A 1070 -11.20 -27.18 3.83
N ILE A 1071 -11.34 -27.15 5.14
CA ILE A 1071 -10.85 -26.08 6.02
C ILE A 1071 -9.80 -26.69 6.94
N ALA A 1072 -8.64 -26.04 7.06
CA ALA A 1072 -7.57 -26.49 7.94
C ALA A 1072 -8.08 -26.67 9.37
N LYS A 1073 -7.71 -27.80 10.01
CA LYS A 1073 -7.99 -28.03 11.43
C LYS A 1073 -7.30 -26.95 12.26
N THR A 1074 -7.96 -26.44 13.31
CA THR A 1074 -7.28 -25.69 14.35
C THR A 1074 -7.63 -26.25 15.72
N ASP A 1075 -6.60 -26.50 16.54
CA ASP A 1075 -6.74 -26.64 17.99
C ASP A 1075 -6.29 -25.36 18.73
N ASP A 1076 -5.71 -24.39 18.01
CA ASP A 1076 -5.35 -23.09 18.53
C ASP A 1076 -6.61 -22.24 18.78
N PRO A 1077 -6.92 -21.84 20.04
CA PRO A 1077 -8.08 -21.02 20.39
C PRO A 1077 -7.92 -19.55 19.97
N ASN A 1078 -6.69 -19.10 19.74
CA ASN A 1078 -6.33 -17.74 19.35
C ASN A 1078 -6.23 -17.58 17.82
N ALA A 1079 -6.61 -18.60 17.04
CA ALA A 1079 -6.70 -18.50 15.58
C ALA A 1079 -7.69 -17.41 15.13
N VAL A 1080 -7.23 -16.52 14.24
CA VAL A 1080 -8.00 -15.37 13.72
C VAL A 1080 -8.39 -15.49 12.23
N PHE A 1081 -8.23 -16.68 11.65
CA PHE A 1081 -8.53 -16.97 10.26
C PHE A 1081 -8.99 -18.42 10.07
N LEU A 1082 -9.59 -18.68 8.90
CA LEU A 1082 -10.00 -19.99 8.41
C LEU A 1082 -9.38 -20.17 7.02
N ASP A 1083 -8.45 -21.11 6.89
CA ASP A 1083 -7.80 -21.40 5.62
C ASP A 1083 -8.51 -22.54 4.89
N ILE A 1084 -9.04 -22.21 3.72
CA ILE A 1084 -9.89 -23.03 2.86
C ILE A 1084 -9.03 -23.54 1.70
N LYS A 1085 -9.09 -24.84 1.42
CA LYS A 1085 -8.41 -25.52 0.31
C LYS A 1085 -9.43 -26.25 -0.57
N PHE A 1086 -9.13 -26.34 -1.86
CA PHE A 1086 -9.85 -27.17 -2.84
C PHE A 1086 -8.84 -28.14 -3.47
N PRO A 1087 -8.48 -29.26 -2.80
CA PRO A 1087 -7.27 -30.03 -3.11
C PRO A 1087 -7.24 -30.55 -4.56
N GLY A 1088 -6.25 -30.13 -5.34
CA GLY A 1088 -6.11 -30.46 -6.77
C GLY A 1088 -7.14 -29.78 -7.68
N ASN A 1089 -7.84 -28.74 -7.20
CA ASN A 1089 -8.97 -28.09 -7.87
C ASN A 1089 -8.88 -26.54 -7.76
N PRO A 1090 -7.87 -25.87 -8.36
CA PRO A 1090 -7.65 -24.43 -8.21
C PRO A 1090 -8.79 -23.56 -8.75
N GLN A 1091 -9.45 -23.96 -9.84
CA GLN A 1091 -10.56 -23.20 -10.42
C GLN A 1091 -11.80 -23.23 -9.51
N ALA A 1092 -11.95 -24.27 -8.67
CA ALA A 1092 -12.98 -24.32 -7.64
C ALA A 1092 -12.75 -23.28 -6.54
N SER A 1093 -11.49 -22.96 -6.22
CA SER A 1093 -11.11 -21.88 -5.31
C SER A 1093 -11.49 -20.50 -5.89
N ASP A 1094 -11.16 -20.23 -7.16
CA ASP A 1094 -11.57 -18.99 -7.84
C ASP A 1094 -13.09 -18.85 -7.93
N ALA A 1095 -13.79 -19.94 -8.28
CA ALA A 1095 -15.24 -20.00 -8.32
C ALA A 1095 -15.88 -19.72 -6.95
N PHE A 1096 -15.30 -20.27 -5.88
CA PHE A 1096 -15.70 -20.00 -4.50
C PHE A 1096 -15.51 -18.52 -4.13
N MET A 1097 -14.33 -17.95 -4.39
CA MET A 1097 -14.06 -16.54 -4.10
C MET A 1097 -15.00 -15.60 -4.89
N ALA A 1098 -15.28 -15.91 -6.16
CA ALA A 1098 -16.22 -15.15 -6.98
C ALA A 1098 -17.66 -15.27 -6.43
N ARG A 1099 -18.14 -16.48 -6.14
CA ARG A 1099 -19.51 -16.72 -5.66
C ARG A 1099 -19.75 -16.13 -4.27
N LEU A 1100 -18.73 -16.12 -3.40
CA LEU A 1100 -18.78 -15.50 -2.07
C LEU A 1100 -18.84 -13.97 -2.16
N LYS A 1101 -18.02 -13.35 -3.03
CA LYS A 1101 -18.11 -11.91 -3.34
C LYS A 1101 -19.48 -11.52 -3.87
N GLN A 1102 -20.07 -12.35 -4.76
CA GLN A 1102 -21.43 -12.16 -5.24
C GLN A 1102 -22.47 -12.33 -4.11
N PHE A 1103 -22.39 -13.37 -3.29
CA PHE A 1103 -23.33 -13.62 -2.18
C PHE A 1103 -23.34 -12.50 -1.15
N ALA A 1104 -22.16 -11.98 -0.77
CA ALA A 1104 -22.07 -10.83 0.12
C ALA A 1104 -22.73 -9.57 -0.48
N LYS A 1105 -22.69 -9.39 -1.81
CA LYS A 1105 -23.39 -8.31 -2.50
C LYS A 1105 -24.91 -8.53 -2.58
N GLU A 1106 -25.36 -9.77 -2.78
CA GLU A 1106 -26.76 -10.19 -2.78
C GLU A 1106 -27.44 -10.01 -1.41
N GLU A 1107 -26.75 -10.41 -0.33
CA GLU A 1107 -27.25 -10.33 1.06
C GLU A 1107 -26.84 -9.04 1.81
N LYS A 1108 -26.12 -8.12 1.15
CA LYS A 1108 -25.59 -6.86 1.72
C LYS A 1108 -24.69 -7.06 2.94
N LEU A 1109 -23.83 -8.07 2.90
CA LEU A 1109 -22.92 -8.42 3.99
C LEU A 1109 -21.58 -7.67 3.87
N PRO A 1110 -20.95 -7.30 4.99
CA PRO A 1110 -19.66 -6.61 5.03
C PRO A 1110 -18.51 -7.56 4.65
N LEU A 1111 -18.24 -7.69 3.34
CA LEU A 1111 -17.09 -8.43 2.82
C LEU A 1111 -16.05 -7.51 2.18
N THR A 1112 -14.82 -7.58 2.67
CA THR A 1112 -13.65 -6.89 2.13
C THR A 1112 -12.64 -7.87 1.50
N GLY A 1113 -11.65 -7.34 0.77
CA GLY A 1113 -10.52 -8.09 0.24
C GLY A 1113 -9.21 -7.37 0.54
N ARG A 1114 -8.46 -7.91 1.50
CA ARG A 1114 -7.19 -7.40 2.05
C ARG A 1114 -6.31 -8.60 2.41
N ALA A 1115 -5.00 -8.51 2.24
CA ALA A 1115 -4.07 -9.62 2.52
C ALA A 1115 -3.78 -9.89 4.02
N SER A 1116 -4.62 -9.42 4.94
CA SER A 1116 -4.34 -9.40 6.39
C SER A 1116 -5.58 -9.75 7.23
N PHE A 1117 -5.33 -10.17 8.47
CA PHE A 1117 -6.31 -10.25 9.56
C PHE A 1117 -6.29 -8.96 10.41
N GLY A 1118 -7.11 -8.93 11.47
CA GLY A 1118 -7.17 -7.84 12.44
C GLY A 1118 -8.20 -6.76 12.16
N PHE A 1119 -9.18 -7.02 11.27
CA PHE A 1119 -10.17 -6.04 10.83
C PHE A 1119 -11.56 -6.29 11.41
N ALA A 1120 -12.32 -5.20 11.63
CA ALA A 1120 -13.66 -5.28 12.22
C ALA A 1120 -14.73 -5.84 11.25
N THR A 1121 -14.40 -6.01 9.96
CA THR A 1121 -15.27 -6.60 8.93
C THR A 1121 -14.65 -7.85 8.33
N THR A 1122 -15.48 -8.85 8.07
CA THR A 1122 -15.09 -10.12 7.44
C THR A 1122 -14.38 -9.88 6.10
N ASN A 1123 -13.28 -10.60 5.90
CA ASN A 1123 -12.31 -10.32 4.85
C ASN A 1123 -11.82 -11.62 4.18
N LEU A 1124 -11.59 -11.57 2.86
CA LEU A 1124 -11.29 -12.75 2.03
C LEU A 1124 -10.10 -12.48 1.08
N ASN A 1125 -9.08 -13.34 1.12
CA ASN A 1125 -7.91 -13.22 0.23
C ASN A 1125 -7.33 -14.59 -0.19
N LEU A 1126 -6.57 -14.62 -1.28
CA LEU A 1126 -5.75 -15.78 -1.66
C LEU A 1126 -4.40 -15.71 -0.94
N ILE A 1127 -3.93 -16.80 -0.33
CA ILE A 1127 -2.57 -16.87 0.25
C ILE A 1127 -1.58 -17.24 -0.86
N HIS A 1128 -1.71 -18.47 -1.34
CA HIS A 1128 -0.78 -19.11 -2.27
C HIS A 1128 -1.42 -20.41 -2.78
N GLY A 1129 -1.19 -20.76 -4.05
CA GLY A 1129 -1.76 -21.94 -4.68
C GLY A 1129 -3.29 -22.03 -4.50
N GLU A 1130 -3.77 -23.15 -3.96
CA GLU A 1130 -5.19 -23.43 -3.76
C GLU A 1130 -5.76 -22.91 -2.42
N LYS A 1131 -4.96 -22.17 -1.63
CA LYS A 1131 -5.28 -21.83 -0.23
C LYS A 1131 -5.89 -20.42 -0.13
N THR A 1132 -7.21 -20.36 0.02
CA THR A 1132 -7.98 -19.12 0.27
C THR A 1132 -8.15 -18.89 1.77
N ARG A 1133 -7.81 -17.69 2.26
CA ARG A 1133 -8.03 -17.28 3.64
C ARG A 1133 -9.35 -16.51 3.78
N LEU A 1134 -10.23 -16.98 4.66
CA LEU A 1134 -11.32 -16.19 5.22
C LEU A 1134 -10.92 -15.71 6.62
N THR A 1135 -11.15 -14.44 6.91
CA THR A 1135 -10.85 -13.80 8.21
C THR A 1135 -12.15 -13.19 8.74
N PRO A 1136 -12.83 -13.85 9.70
CA PRO A 1136 -14.04 -13.31 10.33
C PRO A 1136 -13.75 -11.98 11.06
N GLY A 1137 -14.68 -11.03 10.97
CA GLY A 1137 -14.59 -9.72 11.61
C GLY A 1137 -15.32 -9.68 12.96
N LEU A 1138 -15.73 -8.48 13.37
CA LEU A 1138 -16.49 -8.23 14.61
C LEU A 1138 -18.01 -8.26 14.40
N GLU A 1139 -18.48 -8.90 13.33
CA GLU A 1139 -19.91 -9.05 13.01
C GLU A 1139 -20.73 -9.65 14.16
N GLY A 1140 -22.02 -9.29 14.19
CA GLY A 1140 -23.01 -9.98 15.00
C GLY A 1140 -23.27 -11.42 14.53
N PRO A 1141 -23.78 -12.30 15.42
CA PRO A 1141 -24.10 -13.69 15.08
C PRO A 1141 -24.95 -13.87 13.82
N ASP A 1142 -25.92 -12.99 13.58
CA ASP A 1142 -26.87 -13.09 12.45
C ASP A 1142 -26.24 -12.86 11.07
N ILE A 1143 -25.10 -12.15 11.00
CA ILE A 1143 -24.33 -11.96 9.78
C ILE A 1143 -23.36 -13.15 9.59
N GLN A 1144 -22.68 -13.57 10.67
CA GLN A 1144 -21.84 -14.76 10.66
C GLN A 1144 -22.60 -16.00 10.20
N ASP A 1145 -23.84 -16.19 10.68
CA ASP A 1145 -24.65 -17.38 10.38
C ASP A 1145 -25.04 -17.47 8.90
N ARG A 1146 -25.09 -16.34 8.18
CA ARG A 1146 -25.26 -16.31 6.72
C ARG A 1146 -23.99 -16.75 6.00
N TYR A 1147 -22.82 -16.32 6.45
CA TYR A 1147 -21.53 -16.82 5.93
C TYR A 1147 -21.35 -18.32 6.24
N ILE A 1148 -21.65 -18.78 7.45
CA ILE A 1148 -21.61 -20.20 7.83
C ILE A 1148 -22.58 -21.03 6.97
N THR A 1149 -23.77 -20.49 6.68
CA THR A 1149 -24.75 -21.10 5.76
C THR A 1149 -24.23 -21.18 4.32
N PHE A 1150 -23.56 -20.12 3.84
CA PHE A 1150 -22.88 -20.11 2.56
C PHE A 1150 -21.80 -21.21 2.48
N MET A 1151 -20.91 -21.30 3.49
CA MET A 1151 -19.84 -22.32 3.52
C MET A 1151 -20.43 -23.75 3.48
N LYS A 1152 -21.48 -24.02 4.26
CA LYS A 1152 -22.21 -25.30 4.26
C LYS A 1152 -22.84 -25.61 2.90
N ALA A 1153 -23.37 -24.60 2.21
CA ALA A 1153 -23.95 -24.77 0.88
C ALA A 1153 -22.87 -25.05 -0.19
N VAL A 1154 -21.73 -24.36 -0.16
CA VAL A 1154 -20.61 -24.61 -1.09
C VAL A 1154 -20.07 -26.01 -0.88
N HIS A 1155 -19.75 -26.39 0.36
CA HIS A 1155 -19.24 -27.73 0.72
C HIS A 1155 -20.12 -28.85 0.14
N LYS A 1156 -21.43 -28.76 0.35
CA LYS A 1156 -22.42 -29.70 -0.19
C LYS A 1156 -22.42 -29.75 -1.74
N VAL A 1157 -22.32 -28.59 -2.39
CA VAL A 1157 -22.27 -28.49 -3.87
C VAL A 1157 -20.96 -29.05 -4.43
N ALA A 1158 -19.82 -28.73 -3.82
CA ALA A 1158 -18.50 -29.18 -4.23
C ALA A 1158 -18.37 -30.71 -4.12
N ASN A 1159 -18.80 -31.29 -3.00
CA ASN A 1159 -18.77 -32.75 -2.80
C ASN A 1159 -19.74 -33.50 -3.71
N ALA A 1160 -20.94 -32.97 -3.95
CA ALA A 1160 -21.86 -33.55 -4.93
C ALA A 1160 -21.29 -33.47 -6.36
N ALA A 1161 -20.68 -32.34 -6.74
CA ALA A 1161 -20.04 -32.17 -8.05
C ALA A 1161 -18.82 -33.10 -8.24
N ALA A 1162 -18.00 -33.27 -7.20
CA ALA A 1162 -16.86 -34.17 -7.22
C ALA A 1162 -17.28 -35.64 -7.33
N ALA A 1163 -18.34 -36.06 -6.63
CA ALA A 1163 -18.90 -37.39 -6.76
C ALA A 1163 -19.50 -37.64 -8.15
N GLU A 1164 -20.27 -36.68 -8.69
CA GLU A 1164 -20.84 -36.75 -10.04
C GLU A 1164 -19.75 -36.76 -11.14
N GLY A 1165 -18.67 -35.98 -10.96
CA GLY A 1165 -17.53 -35.97 -11.87
C GLY A 1165 -16.71 -37.26 -11.85
N LYS A 1166 -16.49 -37.84 -10.66
CA LYS A 1166 -15.89 -39.18 -10.51
C LYS A 1166 -16.75 -40.26 -11.19
N GLN A 1167 -18.08 -40.22 -11.03
CA GLN A 1167 -19.00 -41.15 -11.72
C GLN A 1167 -18.98 -41.01 -13.25
N LYS A 1168 -18.66 -39.81 -13.78
CA LYS A 1168 -18.49 -39.55 -15.21
C LYS A 1168 -17.09 -39.90 -15.74
N ASN A 1169 -16.15 -40.29 -14.88
CA ASN A 1169 -14.73 -40.50 -15.21
C ASN A 1169 -14.07 -39.24 -15.80
N LEU A 1170 -14.38 -38.06 -15.25
CA LEU A 1170 -13.65 -36.83 -15.60
C LEU A 1170 -12.21 -36.92 -15.10
N ASP A 1171 -11.24 -36.47 -15.93
CA ASP A 1171 -9.87 -36.22 -15.50
C ASP A 1171 -9.78 -35.04 -14.51
N GLY A 1172 -8.61 -34.81 -13.90
CA GLY A 1172 -8.44 -33.78 -12.87
C GLY A 1172 -8.76 -32.36 -13.34
N ALA A 1173 -8.43 -31.98 -14.57
CA ALA A 1173 -8.72 -30.66 -15.11
C ALA A 1173 -10.21 -30.49 -15.41
N SER A 1174 -10.81 -31.50 -16.05
CA SER A 1174 -12.25 -31.58 -16.32
C SER A 1174 -13.09 -31.60 -15.04
N LEU A 1175 -12.62 -32.28 -13.98
CA LEU A 1175 -13.24 -32.36 -12.67
C LEU A 1175 -13.21 -31.01 -11.94
N ASN A 1176 -12.04 -30.35 -11.94
CA ASN A 1176 -11.82 -29.02 -11.39
C ASN A 1176 -12.76 -27.98 -12.04
N GLN A 1177 -12.80 -27.92 -13.38
CA GLN A 1177 -13.75 -27.06 -14.08
C GLN A 1177 -15.20 -27.41 -13.74
N PHE A 1178 -15.55 -28.70 -13.67
CA PHE A 1178 -16.91 -29.14 -13.38
C PHE A 1178 -17.38 -28.75 -11.96
N ILE A 1179 -16.49 -28.82 -10.97
CA ILE A 1179 -16.75 -28.33 -9.60
C ILE A 1179 -16.87 -26.81 -9.60
N ALA A 1180 -15.96 -26.09 -10.27
CA ALA A 1180 -15.98 -24.64 -10.39
C ALA A 1180 -17.30 -24.12 -11.00
N GLU A 1181 -17.76 -24.72 -12.11
CA GLU A 1181 -19.04 -24.40 -12.73
C GLU A 1181 -20.24 -24.65 -11.80
N LYS A 1182 -20.22 -25.72 -11.01
CA LYS A 1182 -21.29 -26.05 -10.06
C LYS A 1182 -21.36 -25.06 -8.91
N ILE A 1183 -20.21 -24.61 -8.40
CA ILE A 1183 -20.13 -23.55 -7.38
C ILE A 1183 -20.62 -22.21 -7.95
N GLN A 1184 -20.18 -21.81 -9.15
CA GLN A 1184 -20.66 -20.56 -9.78
C GLN A 1184 -22.18 -20.56 -10.02
N LYS A 1185 -22.74 -21.71 -10.40
CA LYS A 1185 -24.18 -21.87 -10.72
C LYS A 1185 -25.06 -22.10 -9.49
N MET A 1186 -24.52 -22.07 -8.26
CA MET A 1186 -25.30 -22.36 -7.06
C MET A 1186 -26.25 -21.21 -6.66
N THR A 1187 -27.49 -21.58 -6.39
CA THR A 1187 -28.50 -20.75 -5.72
C THR A 1187 -28.59 -21.15 -4.25
N ILE A 1188 -28.60 -20.16 -3.36
CA ILE A 1188 -28.90 -20.37 -1.94
C ILE A 1188 -30.37 -19.99 -1.72
N GLU A 1189 -31.16 -20.93 -1.24
CA GLU A 1189 -32.55 -20.68 -0.83
C GLU A 1189 -32.55 -19.85 0.46
N LYS A 1190 -33.51 -18.93 0.58
CA LYS A 1190 -33.61 -17.91 1.65
C LYS A 1190 -34.57 -18.33 2.77
#